data_AF-A0A840SD45-F1
#
_entry.id   AF-A0A840SD45-F1
#
_cell.length_a   1.000
_cell.length_b   1.000
_cell.length_c   1.000
_cell.angle_alpha   90.00
_cell.angle_beta   90.00
_cell.angle_gamma   90.00
#
_symmetry.space_group_name_H-M   'P 1'
#
loop_
_entity.id
_entity.type
_entity.pdbx_description
1 polymer ?
#
loop_
_entity_poly.entity_id
_entity_poly.type
_entity_poly.pdbx_seq_one_letter_code
_entity_poly.pdbx_strand_id
1 'polypeptide(L)'
;MKVVKLAAAALFLSIITAARISADSGYFTGNGGSDKKVLIYDSTLLNGKSDKSDQWIPIKIKADIINDLNSYSNIQIIDAEQTETIRKIQRQYESSEYSSENPVELGKSIQAKYYITLSTTRDKDTYSLSATIFSIETRKSEGGYTSPFYSQTDYITKVHGTAAVKLLSDLGVNLTSAGKRLIQIGSLTETNSASENEMKENLSAITAELERISKEENSLSGTKLTDLELEAERTRIETQKAVLERQQAAEKEKLQRLQEDAKREQEEEIAKMDRDAKQQQEILKISNEVEQKAMEIRNKKIDGLTAREYVELIEAEKQTLYANEKSVNDAVAAYNKNLKAEYDKKIEARKNRPLQTAEKDADGKRSELSQARLDADIQALQNEYEEKAVENSTELNKSIMDVQNQLRKKISSDISKMESKEFKSGSLTDSSIYFRVDNYDGNAGGWHYTLVFAFSGKTIHTATDLITYKEITGKDIPEAPKAGDKNFEKKNRLVQEYFDTVDTYDSFFRMNIPYIEAIITYKIASERYTKPSAYQVKITKIELKNVSNSKTIKSINSTVKAGYNYTPACKVDWRTKSEQEADIKKEARAKFEEEKKTEKSGSKKKKEKSESKASSTDSAYTGFQDDRDTFSAFYSNGMAVPGNISLIMNQEEAYLTIGYTFTVGLTKNIFIGANFDFGAGGDRKTLESNTENSSYYNSAETAEELDFYYDVTGMVGTSFNLLKYVRISGWLEGGAICNKAGCGMGASLELYTPSSGGAFVSATALCTKEKILGKFTLGYELCF
;
A
#
# COMPACT_ATOMS: atom_id res chain seq x y z
N MET A 1 14.24 18.32 -96.22
CA MET A 1 13.06 17.65 -95.62
C MET A 1 13.47 17.01 -94.29
N LYS A 2 13.33 17.77 -93.19
CA LYS A 2 13.85 17.45 -91.85
C LYS A 2 12.84 17.83 -90.75
N VAL A 3 11.53 17.70 -91.02
CA VAL A 3 10.45 18.09 -90.08
C VAL A 3 9.45 16.93 -89.79
N VAL A 4 9.67 15.72 -90.31
CA VAL A 4 8.74 14.57 -90.08
C VAL A 4 9.32 13.50 -89.14
N LYS A 5 10.52 13.71 -88.56
CA LYS A 5 11.19 12.73 -87.67
C LYS A 5 11.18 13.05 -86.17
N LEU A 6 10.44 14.06 -85.70
CA LEU A 6 10.36 14.39 -84.26
C LEU A 6 8.96 14.28 -83.61
N ALA A 7 7.90 14.03 -84.37
CA ALA A 7 6.52 13.94 -83.82
C ALA A 7 6.04 12.49 -83.57
N ALA A 8 6.76 11.48 -84.05
CA ALA A 8 6.38 10.07 -83.89
C ALA A 8 7.10 9.35 -82.74
N ALA A 9 8.08 10.00 -82.08
CA ALA A 9 8.82 9.45 -80.94
C ALA A 9 8.34 9.98 -79.57
N ALA A 10 7.40 10.94 -79.55
CA ALA A 10 6.85 11.53 -78.33
C ALA A 10 5.37 11.19 -78.06
N LEU A 11 4.73 10.39 -78.94
CA LEU A 11 3.35 9.90 -78.75
C LEU A 11 3.26 8.40 -78.44
N PHE A 12 4.41 7.73 -78.27
CA PHE A 12 4.50 6.28 -78.01
C PHE A 12 5.18 5.92 -76.67
N LEU A 13 5.29 6.89 -75.76
CA LEU A 13 5.86 6.72 -74.42
C LEU A 13 4.95 7.32 -73.33
N SER A 14 3.64 7.02 -73.39
CA SER A 14 2.67 7.52 -72.39
C SER A 14 1.56 6.51 -72.03
N ILE A 15 1.82 5.19 -72.09
CA ILE A 15 0.94 4.17 -71.47
C ILE A 15 1.70 3.22 -70.51
N ILE A 16 2.99 3.46 -70.23
CA ILE A 16 3.70 2.73 -69.16
C ILE A 16 4.50 3.73 -68.35
N THR A 17 3.80 4.37 -67.39
CA THR A 17 4.26 4.78 -66.05
C THR A 17 3.20 5.75 -65.51
N ALA A 18 2.01 5.22 -65.20
CA ALA A 18 1.34 5.76 -64.03
C ALA A 18 2.22 5.32 -62.87
N ALA A 19 2.93 6.27 -62.26
CA ALA A 19 3.58 6.07 -60.98
C ALA A 19 2.54 5.38 -60.08
N ARG A 20 2.77 4.10 -59.75
CA ARG A 20 2.17 3.52 -58.56
C ARG A 20 2.80 4.29 -57.42
N ILE A 21 2.13 5.38 -57.03
CA ILE A 21 2.17 5.85 -55.67
C ILE A 21 1.65 4.65 -54.88
N SER A 22 2.57 3.83 -54.35
CA SER A 22 2.24 2.88 -53.29
C SER A 22 1.87 3.73 -52.09
N ALA A 23 0.63 4.22 -52.08
CA ALA A 23 -0.07 4.48 -50.84
C ALA A 23 -0.05 3.14 -50.11
N ASP A 24 0.58 3.11 -48.95
CA ASP A 24 0.57 1.99 -48.04
C ASP A 24 -0.92 1.74 -47.70
N SER A 25 -1.57 0.82 -48.41
CA SER A 25 -3.03 0.73 -48.47
C SER A 25 -3.66 0.24 -47.17
N GLY A 26 -2.85 0.00 -46.12
CA GLY A 26 -3.31 -0.52 -44.83
C GLY A 26 -3.88 -1.94 -44.88
N TYR A 27 -3.86 -2.59 -46.06
CA TYR A 27 -4.52 -3.89 -46.29
C TYR A 27 -3.59 -5.09 -46.09
N PHE A 28 -2.27 -4.88 -46.17
CA PHE A 28 -1.26 -5.91 -45.94
C PHE A 28 -0.04 -5.30 -45.26
N THR A 29 0.78 -6.15 -44.66
CA THR A 29 2.08 -5.79 -44.06
C THR A 29 3.22 -6.26 -44.95
N GLY A 30 4.34 -5.55 -44.93
CA GLY A 30 5.50 -5.85 -45.79
C GLY A 30 5.35 -5.38 -47.24
N ASN A 31 6.03 -6.01 -48.20
CA ASN A 31 6.05 -5.56 -49.60
C ASN A 31 4.79 -5.92 -50.41
N GLY A 32 3.84 -6.64 -49.82
CA GLY A 32 2.61 -7.09 -50.50
C GLY A 32 2.84 -8.11 -51.62
N GLY A 33 3.99 -8.78 -51.68
CA GLY A 33 4.31 -9.75 -52.74
C GLY A 33 4.69 -9.12 -54.08
N SER A 34 5.20 -7.89 -54.07
CA SER A 34 5.59 -7.13 -55.27
C SER A 34 6.65 -7.81 -56.16
N ASP A 35 7.39 -8.77 -55.61
CA ASP A 35 8.38 -9.59 -56.31
C ASP A 35 7.78 -10.77 -57.10
N LYS A 36 6.47 -11.01 -56.96
CA LYS A 36 5.79 -12.19 -57.51
C LYS A 36 4.93 -11.83 -58.71
N LYS A 37 5.06 -12.65 -59.75
CA LYS A 37 4.17 -12.66 -60.91
C LYS A 37 3.41 -13.98 -60.96
N VAL A 38 2.08 -13.90 -61.08
CA VAL A 38 1.18 -15.06 -61.01
C VAL A 38 0.26 -15.08 -62.23
N LEU A 39 0.16 -16.24 -62.87
CA LEU A 39 -0.72 -16.49 -64.00
C LEU A 39 -2.05 -17.10 -63.52
N ILE A 40 -3.18 -16.50 -63.84
CA ILE A 40 -4.48 -17.17 -63.73
C ILE A 40 -4.74 -17.87 -65.06
N TYR A 41 -4.61 -19.20 -65.06
CA TYR A 41 -4.55 -19.98 -66.30
C TYR A 41 -5.92 -20.35 -66.85
N ASP A 42 -6.79 -20.93 -66.03
CA ASP A 42 -8.10 -21.41 -66.48
C ASP A 42 -9.15 -21.28 -65.37
N SER A 43 -10.42 -21.17 -65.78
CA SER A 43 -11.61 -21.23 -64.93
C SER A 43 -12.69 -22.09 -65.59
N THR A 44 -12.84 -23.31 -65.07
CA THR A 44 -13.74 -24.33 -65.64
C THR A 44 -15.06 -24.45 -64.88
N LEU A 45 -16.13 -24.86 -65.57
CA LEU A 45 -17.41 -25.26 -64.95
C LEU A 45 -17.63 -26.76 -65.08
N LEU A 46 -17.73 -27.44 -63.94
CA LEU A 46 -18.07 -28.85 -63.83
C LEU A 46 -19.55 -29.00 -63.48
N ASN A 47 -20.24 -29.95 -64.13
CA ASN A 47 -21.67 -30.24 -63.95
C ASN A 47 -22.62 -29.04 -64.21
N GLY A 48 -22.24 -28.16 -65.14
CA GLY A 48 -23.05 -27.01 -65.53
C GLY A 48 -24.45 -27.39 -66.07
N LYS A 49 -25.35 -26.42 -66.16
CA LYS A 49 -26.70 -26.63 -66.67
C LYS A 49 -26.67 -27.03 -68.16
N SER A 50 -27.59 -27.91 -68.55
CA SER A 50 -27.71 -28.38 -69.94
C SER A 50 -28.06 -27.25 -70.92
N ASP A 51 -28.73 -26.19 -70.45
CA ASP A 51 -29.07 -25.00 -71.22
C ASP A 51 -27.94 -23.95 -71.26
N LYS A 52 -26.80 -24.22 -70.61
CA LYS A 52 -25.63 -23.34 -70.50
C LYS A 52 -25.89 -21.99 -69.82
N SER A 53 -27.00 -21.84 -69.11
CA SER A 53 -27.38 -20.58 -68.44
C SER A 53 -26.46 -20.17 -67.28
N ASP A 54 -25.57 -21.06 -66.82
CA ASP A 54 -24.61 -20.85 -65.73
C ASP A 54 -23.15 -20.71 -66.20
N GLN A 55 -22.89 -20.71 -67.52
CA GLN A 55 -21.52 -20.59 -68.06
C GLN A 55 -20.81 -19.27 -67.72
N TRP A 56 -21.57 -18.21 -67.39
CA TRP A 56 -21.02 -16.91 -66.99
C TRP A 56 -20.46 -16.91 -65.55
N ILE A 57 -20.91 -17.83 -64.69
CA ILE A 57 -20.51 -17.90 -63.28
C ILE A 57 -18.98 -18.08 -63.10
N PRO A 58 -18.31 -19.10 -63.71
CA PRO A 58 -16.86 -19.25 -63.58
C PRO A 58 -16.06 -18.06 -64.13
N ILE A 59 -16.58 -17.36 -65.15
CA ILE A 59 -15.95 -16.17 -65.75
C ILE A 59 -16.01 -15.01 -64.75
N LYS A 60 -17.18 -14.78 -64.14
CA LYS A 60 -17.35 -13.76 -63.11
C LYS A 60 -16.46 -14.03 -61.89
N ILE A 61 -16.48 -15.25 -61.35
CA ILE A 61 -15.68 -15.60 -60.16
C ILE A 61 -14.17 -15.43 -60.44
N LYS A 62 -13.71 -15.79 -61.64
CA LYS A 62 -12.33 -15.55 -62.06
C LYS A 62 -12.01 -14.05 -62.06
N ALA A 63 -12.87 -13.21 -62.64
CA ALA A 63 -12.69 -11.76 -62.67
C ALA A 63 -12.66 -11.15 -61.25
N ASP A 64 -13.57 -11.57 -60.37
CA ASP A 64 -13.64 -11.10 -58.99
C ASP A 64 -12.37 -11.48 -58.20
N ILE A 65 -11.89 -12.72 -58.33
CA ILE A 65 -10.64 -13.15 -57.69
C ILE A 65 -9.45 -12.35 -58.23
N ILE A 66 -9.36 -12.12 -59.54
CA ILE A 66 -8.31 -11.27 -60.11
C ILE A 66 -8.36 -9.86 -59.53
N ASN A 67 -9.56 -9.30 -59.37
CA ASN A 67 -9.74 -7.97 -58.79
C ASN A 67 -9.31 -7.91 -57.32
N ASP A 68 -9.69 -8.91 -56.52
CA ASP A 68 -9.29 -8.99 -55.11
C ASP A 68 -7.77 -9.15 -54.96
N LEU A 69 -7.16 -10.04 -55.75
CA LEU A 69 -5.71 -10.23 -55.73
C LEU A 69 -4.96 -8.95 -56.11
N ASN A 70 -5.45 -8.19 -57.08
CA ASN A 70 -4.84 -6.91 -57.49
C ASN A 70 -5.09 -5.77 -56.48
N SER A 71 -6.24 -5.76 -55.79
CA SER A 71 -6.64 -4.66 -54.89
C SER A 71 -6.01 -4.79 -53.51
N TYR A 72 -5.78 -6.03 -53.05
CA TYR A 72 -5.31 -6.31 -51.69
C TYR A 72 -3.90 -6.92 -51.65
N SER A 73 -3.14 -6.80 -52.74
CA SER A 73 -1.72 -7.14 -52.78
C SER A 73 -0.98 -6.31 -53.82
N ASN A 74 0.34 -6.39 -53.81
CA ASN A 74 1.19 -5.84 -54.86
C ASN A 74 1.63 -6.88 -55.90
N ILE A 75 1.06 -8.10 -55.87
CA ILE A 75 1.40 -9.17 -56.82
C ILE A 75 1.03 -8.75 -58.25
N GLN A 76 1.88 -9.08 -59.22
CA GLN A 76 1.54 -8.90 -60.62
C GLN A 76 0.69 -10.08 -61.14
N ILE A 77 -0.62 -9.88 -61.23
CA ILE A 77 -1.55 -10.88 -61.77
C ILE A 77 -1.64 -10.76 -63.30
N ILE A 78 -1.53 -11.89 -64.00
CA ILE A 78 -1.73 -11.99 -65.45
C ILE A 78 -2.85 -12.98 -65.73
N ASP A 79 -3.84 -12.57 -66.52
CA ASP A 79 -4.89 -13.45 -67.02
C ASP A 79 -4.48 -14.09 -68.36
N ALA A 80 -4.60 -15.41 -68.48
CA ALA A 80 -4.31 -16.15 -69.71
C ALA A 80 -5.18 -15.71 -70.91
N GLU A 81 -6.38 -15.18 -70.68
CA GLU A 81 -7.31 -14.77 -71.75
C GLU A 81 -6.96 -13.41 -72.38
N GLN A 82 -6.07 -12.62 -71.76
CA GLN A 82 -5.55 -11.37 -72.32
C GLN A 82 -4.45 -11.63 -73.38
N THR A 83 -4.84 -12.34 -74.43
CA THR A 83 -4.03 -12.84 -75.56
C THR A 83 -3.14 -11.76 -76.21
N GLU A 84 -3.55 -10.49 -76.14
CA GLU A 84 -2.82 -9.35 -76.72
C GLU A 84 -1.59 -8.97 -75.89
N THR A 85 -1.66 -9.07 -74.55
CA THR A 85 -0.54 -8.83 -73.61
C THR A 85 0.51 -9.93 -73.70
N ILE A 86 0.07 -11.19 -73.83
CA ILE A 86 0.92 -12.37 -73.98
C ILE A 86 1.70 -12.29 -75.31
N ARG A 87 1.03 -11.95 -76.42
CA ARG A 87 1.68 -11.73 -77.73
C ARG A 87 2.65 -10.53 -77.72
N LYS A 88 2.38 -9.48 -76.94
CA LYS A 88 3.26 -8.31 -76.80
C LYS A 88 4.55 -8.64 -76.04
N ILE A 89 4.46 -9.47 -74.99
CA ILE A 89 5.60 -9.96 -74.21
C ILE A 89 6.41 -10.98 -75.03
N GLN A 90 5.75 -11.90 -75.73
CA GLN A 90 6.41 -12.86 -76.63
C GLN A 90 7.19 -12.20 -77.79
N ARG A 91 6.72 -11.04 -78.30
CA ARG A 91 7.45 -10.28 -79.33
C ARG A 91 8.63 -9.47 -78.80
N GLN A 92 8.70 -9.21 -77.49
CA GLN A 92 9.82 -8.48 -76.87
C GLN A 92 11.00 -9.38 -76.50
N TYR A 93 10.79 -10.69 -76.38
CA TYR A 93 11.82 -11.68 -76.05
C TYR A 93 11.93 -12.66 -77.21
N GLU A 94 12.76 -12.33 -78.20
CA GLU A 94 13.00 -13.16 -79.38
C GLU A 94 13.42 -14.59 -78.99
N SER A 95 12.78 -15.58 -79.64
CA SER A 95 13.05 -17.02 -79.68
C SER A 95 12.12 -17.95 -78.86
N SER A 96 11.48 -18.86 -79.61
CA SER A 96 10.66 -20.03 -79.23
C SER A 96 9.14 -19.79 -79.21
N GLU A 97 8.42 -20.47 -80.11
CA GLU A 97 6.97 -20.66 -80.02
C GLU A 97 6.67 -21.56 -78.82
N TYR A 98 6.20 -20.97 -77.72
CA TYR A 98 5.69 -21.69 -76.57
C TYR A 98 4.21 -22.01 -76.78
N SER A 99 3.76 -23.21 -76.41
CA SER A 99 2.34 -23.58 -76.56
C SER A 99 1.48 -22.81 -75.55
N SER A 100 0.45 -22.12 -76.04
CA SER A 100 -0.58 -21.51 -75.18
C SER A 100 -1.48 -22.55 -74.50
N GLU A 101 -1.39 -23.82 -74.89
CA GLU A 101 -2.17 -24.93 -74.33
C GLU A 101 -1.50 -25.55 -73.09
N ASN A 102 -0.25 -25.16 -72.77
CA ASN A 102 0.49 -25.65 -71.61
C ASN A 102 0.75 -24.52 -70.60
N PRO A 103 0.18 -24.57 -69.38
CA PRO A 103 0.32 -23.51 -68.36
C PRO A 103 1.77 -23.25 -67.95
N VAL A 104 2.62 -24.28 -67.97
CA VAL A 104 4.02 -24.19 -67.55
C VAL A 104 4.85 -23.46 -68.61
N GLU A 105 4.60 -23.75 -69.89
CA GLU A 105 5.28 -23.07 -71.01
C GLU A 105 4.84 -21.61 -71.11
N LEU A 106 3.53 -21.36 -71.01
CA LEU A 106 2.99 -20.01 -70.99
C LEU A 106 3.54 -19.21 -69.80
N GLY A 107 3.52 -19.79 -68.60
CA GLY A 107 4.05 -19.19 -67.39
C GLY A 107 5.54 -18.83 -67.48
N LYS A 108 6.38 -19.71 -68.05
CA LYS A 108 7.79 -19.41 -68.31
C LYS A 108 7.98 -18.23 -69.27
N SER A 109 7.18 -18.17 -70.34
CA SER A 109 7.28 -17.10 -71.35
C SER A 109 7.01 -15.71 -70.79
N ILE A 110 6.16 -15.62 -69.75
CA ILE A 110 5.83 -14.36 -69.08
C ILE A 110 6.60 -14.15 -67.77
N GLN A 111 7.53 -15.05 -67.42
CA GLN A 111 8.27 -15.04 -66.15
C GLN A 111 7.35 -15.09 -64.91
N ALA A 112 6.24 -15.79 -65.00
CA ALA A 112 5.41 -16.08 -63.83
C ALA A 112 6.13 -17.11 -62.94
N LYS A 113 6.00 -16.94 -61.61
CA LYS A 113 6.52 -17.89 -60.62
C LYS A 113 5.49 -19.01 -60.35
N TYR A 114 4.22 -18.63 -60.38
CA TYR A 114 3.09 -19.51 -60.09
C TYR A 114 2.03 -19.41 -61.19
N TYR A 115 1.27 -20.48 -61.38
CA TYR A 115 -0.02 -20.42 -62.07
C TYR A 115 -1.15 -20.97 -61.19
N ILE A 116 -2.35 -20.44 -61.38
CA ILE A 116 -3.56 -20.82 -60.64
C ILE A 116 -4.60 -21.36 -61.61
N THR A 117 -5.21 -22.50 -61.25
CA THR A 117 -6.37 -23.05 -61.95
C THR A 117 -7.59 -22.97 -61.07
N LEU A 118 -8.71 -22.52 -61.63
CA LEU A 118 -10.00 -22.42 -60.95
C LEU A 118 -10.99 -23.44 -61.54
N SER A 119 -11.81 -24.03 -60.68
CA SER A 119 -12.88 -24.94 -61.08
C SER A 119 -14.12 -24.69 -60.22
N THR A 120 -15.21 -24.30 -60.88
CA THR A 120 -16.53 -24.19 -60.27
C THR A 120 -17.27 -25.51 -60.47
N THR A 121 -17.68 -26.16 -59.39
CA THR A 121 -18.49 -27.39 -59.42
C THR A 121 -19.91 -27.09 -59.02
N ARG A 122 -20.87 -27.46 -59.87
CA ARG A 122 -22.30 -27.37 -59.56
C ARG A 122 -22.84 -28.68 -58.99
N ASP A 123 -23.66 -28.59 -57.94
CA ASP A 123 -24.55 -29.65 -57.47
C ASP A 123 -25.96 -29.06 -57.26
N LYS A 124 -26.91 -29.50 -58.10
CA LYS A 124 -28.28 -28.95 -58.16
C LYS A 124 -28.29 -27.42 -58.27
N ASP A 125 -28.71 -26.69 -57.24
CA ASP A 125 -28.79 -25.22 -57.23
C ASP A 125 -27.69 -24.57 -56.38
N THR A 126 -26.64 -25.35 -56.09
CA THR A 126 -25.49 -24.92 -55.30
C THR A 126 -24.19 -25.06 -56.07
N TYR A 127 -23.20 -24.25 -55.70
CA TYR A 127 -21.91 -24.17 -56.38
C TYR A 127 -20.76 -24.19 -55.36
N SER A 128 -19.64 -24.80 -55.72
CA SER A 128 -18.39 -24.84 -54.95
C SER A 128 -17.21 -24.46 -55.83
N LEU A 129 -16.21 -23.78 -55.25
CA LEU A 129 -14.99 -23.37 -55.93
C LEU A 129 -13.82 -24.22 -55.46
N SER A 130 -13.03 -24.71 -56.41
CA SER A 130 -11.68 -25.22 -56.16
C SER A 130 -10.66 -24.33 -56.88
N ALA A 131 -9.64 -23.88 -56.16
CA ALA A 131 -8.52 -23.13 -56.68
C ALA A 131 -7.23 -23.84 -56.29
N THR A 132 -6.30 -24.04 -57.22
CA THR A 132 -5.01 -24.68 -56.94
C THR A 132 -3.86 -23.84 -57.48
N ILE A 133 -2.85 -23.60 -56.64
CA ILE A 133 -1.62 -22.90 -56.98
C ILE A 133 -0.56 -23.93 -57.32
N PHE A 134 0.08 -23.77 -58.49
CA PHE A 134 1.19 -24.59 -58.94
C PHE A 134 2.43 -23.75 -59.17
N SER A 135 3.59 -24.28 -58.78
CA SER A 135 4.89 -23.68 -59.11
C SER A 135 5.31 -24.03 -60.53
N ILE A 136 5.71 -23.02 -61.30
CA ILE A 136 6.16 -23.19 -62.68
C ILE A 136 7.51 -23.92 -62.74
N GLU A 137 8.33 -23.76 -61.70
CA GLU A 137 9.64 -24.40 -61.59
C GLU A 137 9.50 -25.89 -61.20
N THR A 138 8.78 -26.17 -60.11
CA THR A 138 8.72 -27.53 -59.53
C THR A 138 7.60 -28.39 -60.11
N ARG A 139 6.60 -27.76 -60.77
CA ARG A 139 5.37 -28.39 -61.27
C ARG A 139 4.50 -29.04 -60.18
N LYS A 140 4.77 -28.74 -58.91
CA LYS A 140 3.98 -29.24 -57.78
C LYS A 140 2.95 -28.20 -57.34
N SER A 141 1.86 -28.68 -56.76
CA SER A 141 0.92 -27.81 -56.06
C SER A 141 1.59 -27.28 -54.78
N GLU A 142 1.53 -25.96 -54.58
CA GLU A 142 2.13 -25.27 -53.42
C GLU A 142 1.07 -24.57 -52.55
N GLY A 143 -0.20 -24.73 -52.88
CA GLY A 143 -1.31 -24.15 -52.13
C GLY A 143 -2.62 -24.25 -52.89
N GLY A 144 -3.70 -23.79 -52.26
CA GLY A 144 -5.02 -23.88 -52.85
C GLY A 144 -6.15 -23.65 -51.86
N TYR A 145 -7.36 -23.66 -52.40
CA TYR A 145 -8.60 -23.42 -51.67
C TYR A 145 -9.69 -24.32 -52.23
N THR A 146 -10.52 -24.85 -51.35
CA THR A 146 -11.76 -25.53 -51.73
C THR A 146 -12.87 -25.04 -50.82
N SER A 147 -13.96 -24.57 -51.44
CA SER A 147 -15.09 -24.02 -50.73
C SER A 147 -16.15 -25.09 -50.42
N PRO A 148 -16.98 -24.91 -49.38
CA PRO A 148 -18.23 -25.65 -49.27
C PRO A 148 -19.18 -25.26 -50.43
N PHE A 149 -20.27 -26.00 -50.60
CA PHE A 149 -21.33 -25.64 -51.54
C PHE A 149 -22.16 -24.47 -51.00
N TYR A 150 -22.32 -23.43 -51.82
CA TYR A 150 -23.10 -22.23 -51.53
C TYR A 150 -24.32 -22.15 -52.46
N SER A 151 -25.37 -21.46 -52.01
CA SER A 151 -26.45 -21.03 -52.92
C SER A 151 -25.87 -20.20 -54.08
N GLN A 152 -26.53 -20.14 -55.24
CA GLN A 152 -26.03 -19.34 -56.36
C GLN A 152 -25.69 -17.88 -55.95
N THR A 153 -26.57 -17.23 -55.19
CA THR A 153 -26.38 -15.86 -54.70
C THR A 153 -25.20 -15.74 -53.74
N ASP A 154 -25.09 -16.63 -52.76
CA ASP A 154 -23.96 -16.62 -51.81
C ASP A 154 -22.64 -16.97 -52.50
N TYR A 155 -22.67 -17.87 -53.48
CA TYR A 155 -21.50 -18.25 -54.27
C TYR A 155 -20.94 -17.04 -55.00
N ILE A 156 -21.79 -16.35 -55.78
CA ILE A 156 -21.41 -15.17 -56.56
C ILE A 156 -20.89 -14.03 -55.69
N THR A 157 -21.34 -13.92 -54.45
CA THR A 157 -21.03 -12.77 -53.58
C THR A 157 -19.95 -13.01 -52.52
N LYS A 158 -19.68 -14.28 -52.14
CA LYS A 158 -18.79 -14.60 -50.99
C LYS A 158 -17.59 -15.46 -51.34
N VAL A 159 -17.71 -16.32 -52.36
CA VAL A 159 -16.68 -17.36 -52.60
C VAL A 159 -15.36 -16.76 -53.07
N HIS A 160 -15.41 -15.68 -53.85
CA HIS A 160 -14.22 -15.03 -54.40
C HIS A 160 -13.35 -14.45 -53.27
N GLY A 161 -13.95 -13.78 -52.29
CA GLY A 161 -13.23 -13.16 -51.19
C GLY A 161 -12.57 -14.18 -50.25
N THR A 162 -13.28 -15.26 -49.91
CA THR A 162 -12.70 -16.34 -49.08
C THR A 162 -11.57 -17.06 -49.80
N ALA A 163 -11.70 -17.29 -51.11
CA ALA A 163 -10.63 -17.82 -51.94
C ALA A 163 -9.43 -16.87 -52.02
N ALA A 164 -9.66 -15.58 -52.26
CA ALA A 164 -8.61 -14.57 -52.38
C ALA A 164 -7.77 -14.44 -51.10
N VAL A 165 -8.39 -14.42 -49.92
CA VAL A 165 -7.66 -14.40 -48.63
C VAL A 165 -6.72 -15.60 -48.52
N LYS A 166 -7.20 -16.80 -48.85
CA LYS A 166 -6.41 -18.03 -48.76
C LYS A 166 -5.29 -18.04 -49.81
N LEU A 167 -5.59 -17.69 -51.06
CA LEU A 167 -4.61 -17.65 -52.14
C LEU A 167 -3.51 -16.61 -51.86
N LEU A 168 -3.85 -15.42 -51.35
CA LEU A 168 -2.87 -14.41 -50.94
C LEU A 168 -1.96 -14.92 -49.81
N SER A 169 -2.53 -15.60 -48.83
CA SER A 169 -1.75 -16.22 -47.75
C SER A 169 -0.77 -17.28 -48.28
N ASP A 170 -1.22 -18.16 -49.18
CA ASP A 170 -0.36 -19.21 -49.79
C ASP A 170 0.68 -18.64 -50.73
N LEU A 171 0.38 -17.50 -51.36
CA LEU A 171 1.35 -16.71 -52.13
C LEU A 171 2.25 -15.85 -51.21
N GLY A 172 2.15 -15.96 -49.88
CA GLY A 172 3.02 -15.29 -48.92
C GLY A 172 2.75 -13.80 -48.71
N VAL A 173 1.49 -13.36 -48.83
CA VAL A 173 1.04 -12.00 -48.51
C VAL A 173 0.39 -11.98 -47.13
N ASN A 174 0.92 -11.14 -46.23
CA ASN A 174 0.42 -11.00 -44.86
C ASN A 174 -0.65 -9.91 -44.78
N LEU A 175 -1.91 -10.27 -45.04
CA LEU A 175 -3.06 -9.35 -44.92
C LEU A 175 -3.26 -8.84 -43.48
N THR A 176 -3.55 -7.54 -43.33
CA THR A 176 -3.96 -6.94 -42.05
C THR A 176 -5.36 -7.40 -41.65
N SER A 177 -5.75 -7.19 -40.38
CA SER A 177 -7.11 -7.45 -39.93
C SER A 177 -8.16 -6.67 -40.73
N ALA A 178 -7.85 -5.44 -41.15
CA ALA A 178 -8.69 -4.65 -42.03
C ALA A 178 -8.77 -5.24 -43.46
N GLY A 179 -7.63 -5.62 -44.05
CA GLY A 179 -7.59 -6.24 -45.38
C GLY A 179 -8.37 -7.57 -45.45
N LYS A 180 -8.22 -8.46 -44.46
CA LYS A 180 -9.00 -9.71 -44.39
C LYS A 180 -10.50 -9.45 -44.30
N ARG A 181 -10.91 -8.49 -43.47
CA ARG A 181 -12.32 -8.11 -43.29
C ARG A 181 -12.94 -7.54 -44.56
N LEU A 182 -12.22 -6.68 -45.28
CA LEU A 182 -12.71 -6.04 -46.50
C LEU A 182 -12.79 -7.00 -47.70
N ILE A 183 -11.92 -8.00 -47.78
CA ILE A 183 -11.98 -9.02 -48.85
C ILE A 183 -13.15 -9.99 -48.62
N GLN A 184 -13.45 -10.35 -47.36
CA GLN A 184 -14.47 -11.35 -47.01
C GLN A 184 -15.87 -10.74 -46.82
N ILE A 185 -16.31 -9.91 -47.76
CA ILE A 185 -17.63 -9.26 -47.69
C ILE A 185 -18.71 -10.34 -47.64
N GLY A 186 -19.50 -10.34 -46.55
CA GLY A 186 -20.60 -11.27 -46.32
C GLY A 186 -20.31 -12.47 -45.41
N SER A 187 -19.10 -12.57 -44.83
CA SER A 187 -18.75 -13.59 -43.83
C SER A 187 -17.95 -12.99 -42.67
N LEU A 188 -18.61 -12.28 -41.77
CA LEU A 188 -17.99 -11.88 -40.49
C LEU A 188 -18.98 -12.12 -39.34
N THR A 189 -18.73 -13.23 -38.62
CA THR A 189 -19.09 -13.33 -37.22
C THR A 189 -18.44 -12.18 -36.46
N GLU A 190 -19.22 -11.50 -35.62
CA GLU A 190 -18.81 -10.45 -34.70
C GLU A 190 -17.44 -10.73 -34.08
N THR A 191 -16.39 -10.05 -34.56
CA THR A 191 -15.12 -10.04 -33.83
C THR A 191 -15.27 -9.14 -32.62
N ASN A 192 -15.47 -9.79 -31.48
CA ASN A 192 -15.31 -9.21 -30.16
C ASN A 192 -13.86 -8.75 -29.95
N SER A 193 -13.75 -7.62 -29.25
CA SER A 193 -12.54 -6.92 -28.76
C SER A 193 -11.69 -6.18 -29.81
N ALA A 194 -11.59 -4.86 -29.64
CA ALA A 194 -10.58 -4.01 -30.26
C ALA A 194 -10.37 -2.75 -29.39
N SER A 195 -9.11 -2.35 -29.20
CA SER A 195 -8.69 -1.12 -28.51
C SER A 195 -9.09 0.15 -29.29
N GLU A 196 -9.07 1.34 -28.64
CA GLU A 196 -9.46 2.61 -29.28
C GLU A 196 -8.71 2.89 -30.60
N ASN A 197 -7.44 2.50 -30.68
CA ASN A 197 -6.62 2.69 -31.89
C ASN A 197 -7.04 1.76 -33.04
N GLU A 198 -7.35 0.50 -32.75
CA GLU A 198 -7.84 -0.44 -33.76
C GLU A 198 -9.22 -0.02 -34.30
N MET A 199 -10.08 0.56 -33.45
CA MET A 199 -11.37 1.13 -33.90
C MET A 199 -11.18 2.36 -34.81
N LYS A 200 -10.20 3.22 -34.52
CA LYS A 200 -9.85 4.36 -35.39
C LYS A 200 -9.27 3.92 -36.74
N GLU A 201 -8.38 2.93 -36.74
CA GLU A 201 -7.83 2.34 -37.98
C GLU A 201 -8.94 1.68 -38.82
N ASN A 202 -9.85 0.93 -38.19
CA ASN A 202 -11.00 0.33 -38.87
C ASN A 202 -11.90 1.38 -39.51
N LEU A 203 -12.24 2.46 -38.78
CA LEU A 203 -13.06 3.56 -39.31
C LEU A 203 -12.42 4.24 -40.51
N SER A 204 -11.09 4.44 -40.47
CA SER A 204 -10.35 5.01 -41.59
C SER A 204 -10.41 4.10 -42.82
N ALA A 205 -10.20 2.79 -42.65
CA ALA A 205 -10.24 1.81 -43.74
C ALA A 205 -11.64 1.68 -44.37
N ILE A 206 -12.69 1.62 -43.55
CA ILE A 206 -14.09 1.57 -44.02
C ILE A 206 -14.44 2.84 -44.82
N THR A 207 -13.97 4.00 -44.39
CA THR A 207 -14.21 5.28 -45.08
C THR A 207 -13.53 5.32 -46.44
N ALA A 208 -12.26 4.89 -46.52
CA ALA A 208 -11.53 4.81 -47.78
C ALA A 208 -12.19 3.85 -48.79
N GLU A 209 -12.75 2.74 -48.31
CA GLU A 209 -13.43 1.76 -49.17
C GLU A 209 -14.79 2.28 -49.67
N LEU A 210 -15.56 2.97 -48.84
CA LEU A 210 -16.79 3.66 -49.27
C LEU A 210 -16.51 4.69 -50.37
N GLU A 211 -15.39 5.41 -50.30
CA GLU A 211 -14.96 6.32 -51.37
C GLU A 211 -14.58 5.58 -52.65
N ARG A 212 -13.93 4.42 -52.53
CA ARG A 212 -13.58 3.56 -53.68
C ARG A 212 -14.83 3.05 -54.38
N ILE A 213 -15.79 2.51 -53.63
CA ILE A 213 -17.07 1.99 -54.14
C ILE A 213 -17.89 3.11 -54.80
N SER A 214 -17.91 4.31 -54.23
CA SER A 214 -18.57 5.48 -54.84
C SER A 214 -17.95 5.87 -56.20
N LYS A 215 -16.62 5.75 -56.35
CA LYS A 215 -15.95 5.95 -57.65
C LYS A 215 -16.30 4.84 -58.65
N GLU A 216 -16.40 3.59 -58.17
CA GLU A 216 -16.79 2.42 -58.96
C GLU A 216 -18.24 2.55 -59.48
N GLU A 217 -19.18 2.96 -58.62
CA GLU A 217 -20.58 3.26 -58.92
C GLU A 217 -20.70 4.30 -60.06
N ASN A 218 -19.90 5.36 -60.01
CA ASN A 218 -19.90 6.41 -61.03
C ASN A 218 -19.34 5.92 -62.39
N SER A 219 -18.39 4.98 -62.38
CA SER A 219 -17.75 4.45 -63.59
C SER A 219 -18.59 3.43 -64.37
N LEU A 220 -19.60 2.84 -63.72
CA LEU A 220 -20.56 1.89 -64.32
C LEU A 220 -21.46 2.49 -65.41
N SER A 221 -21.61 3.81 -65.42
CA SER A 221 -22.39 4.52 -66.44
C SER A 221 -21.76 4.49 -67.85
N GLY A 222 -20.48 4.09 -67.98
CA GLY A 222 -19.74 4.10 -69.24
C GLY A 222 -19.32 2.71 -69.79
N THR A 223 -19.74 1.61 -69.17
CA THR A 223 -19.26 0.26 -69.49
C THR A 223 -20.19 -0.47 -70.49
N LYS A 224 -19.63 -1.16 -71.48
CA LYS A 224 -20.39 -1.99 -72.44
C LYS A 224 -20.72 -3.36 -71.84
N LEU A 225 -21.70 -3.41 -70.94
CA LEU A 225 -22.24 -4.63 -70.34
C LEU A 225 -23.66 -4.90 -70.87
N THR A 226 -24.12 -6.16 -70.80
CA THR A 226 -25.53 -6.48 -71.05
C THR A 226 -26.42 -6.01 -69.90
N ASP A 227 -27.71 -5.79 -70.14
CA ASP A 227 -28.65 -5.25 -69.14
C ASP A 227 -28.69 -6.09 -67.84
N LEU A 228 -28.56 -7.42 -67.95
CA LEU A 228 -28.54 -8.34 -66.80
C LEU A 228 -27.25 -8.22 -65.97
N GLU A 229 -26.11 -8.01 -66.62
CA GLU A 229 -24.81 -7.83 -65.96
C GLU A 229 -24.74 -6.48 -65.25
N LEU A 230 -25.32 -5.44 -65.85
CA LEU A 230 -25.34 -4.09 -65.30
C LEU A 230 -26.24 -4.00 -64.05
N GLU A 231 -27.39 -4.69 -64.07
CA GLU A 231 -28.30 -4.81 -62.92
C GLU A 231 -27.65 -5.58 -61.74
N ALA A 232 -26.97 -6.69 -62.04
CA ALA A 232 -26.26 -7.48 -61.04
C ALA A 232 -25.13 -6.68 -60.37
N GLU A 233 -24.40 -5.89 -61.15
CA GLU A 233 -23.28 -5.10 -60.66
C GLU A 233 -23.72 -3.88 -59.84
N ARG A 234 -24.83 -3.23 -60.22
CA ARG A 234 -25.49 -2.21 -59.39
C ARG A 234 -25.95 -2.77 -58.05
N THR A 235 -26.64 -3.92 -58.09
CA THR A 235 -27.13 -4.58 -56.88
C THR A 235 -25.97 -4.95 -55.94
N ARG A 236 -24.82 -5.39 -56.49
CA ARG A 236 -23.60 -5.68 -55.72
C ARG A 236 -23.07 -4.44 -55.01
N ILE A 237 -22.89 -3.34 -55.73
CA ILE A 237 -22.35 -2.09 -55.20
C ILE A 237 -23.27 -1.49 -54.14
N GLU A 238 -24.58 -1.48 -54.38
CA GLU A 238 -25.57 -1.02 -53.41
C GLU A 238 -25.53 -1.87 -52.13
N THR A 239 -25.41 -3.20 -52.27
CA THR A 239 -25.31 -4.12 -51.13
C THR A 239 -24.01 -3.91 -50.35
N GLN A 240 -22.87 -3.73 -51.03
CA GLN A 240 -21.57 -3.48 -50.39
C GLN A 240 -21.56 -2.14 -49.63
N LYS A 241 -22.09 -1.09 -50.25
CA LYS A 241 -22.21 0.24 -49.65
C LYS A 241 -23.07 0.20 -48.38
N ALA A 242 -24.25 -0.42 -48.44
CA ALA A 242 -25.16 -0.54 -47.30
C ALA A 242 -24.55 -1.31 -46.12
N VAL A 243 -23.74 -2.34 -46.38
CA VAL A 243 -23.03 -3.11 -45.34
C VAL A 243 -21.94 -2.26 -44.67
N LEU A 244 -21.12 -1.56 -45.46
CA LEU A 244 -20.04 -0.72 -44.93
C LEU A 244 -20.57 0.50 -44.15
N GLU A 245 -21.68 1.10 -44.59
CA GLU A 245 -22.34 2.20 -43.88
C GLU A 245 -22.86 1.75 -42.50
N ARG A 246 -23.45 0.55 -42.40
CA ARG A 246 -23.83 -0.04 -41.10
C ARG A 246 -22.64 -0.29 -40.19
N GLN A 247 -21.52 -0.78 -40.74
CA GLN A 247 -20.30 -1.01 -39.97
C GLN A 247 -19.70 0.30 -39.47
N GLN A 248 -19.68 1.35 -40.30
CA GLN A 248 -19.19 2.67 -39.90
C GLN A 248 -20.02 3.26 -38.76
N ALA A 249 -21.35 3.11 -38.81
CA ALA A 249 -22.25 3.59 -37.76
C ALA A 249 -22.00 2.87 -36.42
N ALA A 250 -21.88 1.54 -36.44
CA ALA A 250 -21.65 0.74 -35.24
C ALA A 250 -20.29 1.04 -34.57
N GLU A 251 -19.21 1.17 -35.36
CA GLU A 251 -17.87 1.52 -34.83
C GLU A 251 -17.82 2.95 -34.27
N LYS A 252 -18.49 3.92 -34.91
CA LYS A 252 -18.59 5.29 -34.39
C LYS A 252 -19.32 5.34 -33.04
N GLU A 253 -20.45 4.64 -32.94
CA GLU A 253 -21.24 4.59 -31.70
C GLU A 253 -20.44 3.97 -30.56
N LYS A 254 -19.72 2.88 -30.84
CA LYS A 254 -18.89 2.19 -29.85
C LYS A 254 -17.72 3.05 -29.37
N LEU A 255 -17.05 3.76 -30.28
CA LEU A 255 -15.98 4.70 -29.95
C LEU A 255 -16.49 5.85 -29.06
N GLN A 256 -17.67 6.39 -29.37
CA GLN A 256 -18.27 7.47 -28.61
C GLN A 256 -18.61 7.05 -27.17
N ARG A 257 -19.24 5.87 -27.00
CA ARG A 257 -19.54 5.31 -25.67
C ARG A 257 -18.28 5.12 -24.82
N LEU A 258 -17.21 4.61 -25.42
CA LEU A 258 -15.94 4.36 -24.71
C LEU A 258 -15.26 5.66 -24.25
N GLN A 259 -15.38 6.75 -25.03
CA GLN A 259 -14.88 8.07 -24.65
C GLN A 259 -15.73 8.72 -23.54
N GLU A 260 -17.05 8.53 -23.57
CA GLU A 260 -17.97 9.03 -22.53
C GLU A 260 -17.77 8.30 -21.20
N ASP A 261 -17.54 6.98 -21.21
CA ASP A 261 -17.27 6.19 -20.00
C ASP A 261 -15.94 6.58 -19.34
N ALA A 262 -14.86 6.76 -20.13
CA ALA A 262 -13.56 7.21 -19.62
C ALA A 262 -13.62 8.62 -19.00
N LYS A 263 -14.43 9.52 -19.58
CA LYS A 263 -14.66 10.86 -19.03
C LYS A 263 -15.44 10.81 -17.71
N ARG A 264 -16.46 9.94 -17.63
CA ARG A 264 -17.24 9.72 -16.40
C ARG A 264 -16.38 9.19 -15.25
N GLU A 265 -15.52 8.21 -15.51
CA GLU A 265 -14.61 7.67 -14.49
C GLU A 265 -13.67 8.76 -13.93
N GLN A 266 -13.13 9.64 -14.79
CA GLN A 266 -12.30 10.77 -14.33
C GLN A 266 -13.10 11.78 -13.50
N GLU A 267 -14.32 12.13 -13.91
CA GLU A 267 -15.19 13.04 -13.17
C GLU A 267 -15.60 12.45 -11.80
N GLU A 268 -15.86 11.14 -11.73
CA GLU A 268 -16.18 10.44 -10.49
C GLU A 268 -14.99 10.33 -9.52
N GLU A 269 -13.77 10.09 -10.01
CA GLU A 269 -12.55 10.11 -9.17
C GLU A 269 -12.32 11.50 -8.56
N ILE A 270 -12.43 12.58 -9.35
CA ILE A 270 -12.29 13.97 -8.86
C ILE A 270 -13.38 14.29 -7.82
N ALA A 271 -14.64 13.93 -8.10
CA ALA A 271 -15.75 14.17 -7.17
C ALA A 271 -15.66 13.34 -5.88
N LYS A 272 -14.95 12.20 -5.90
CA LYS A 272 -14.67 11.41 -4.70
C LYS A 272 -13.59 12.08 -3.84
N MET A 273 -12.52 12.58 -4.45
CA MET A 273 -11.47 13.32 -3.73
C MET A 273 -12.02 14.58 -3.03
N ASP A 274 -12.88 15.34 -3.72
CA ASP A 274 -13.53 16.53 -3.15
C ASP A 274 -14.47 16.19 -1.98
N ARG A 275 -15.17 15.05 -2.05
CA ARG A 275 -16.03 14.57 -0.95
C ARG A 275 -15.22 14.14 0.26
N ASP A 276 -14.12 13.42 0.04
CA ASP A 276 -13.23 12.95 1.11
C ASP A 276 -12.54 14.14 1.80
N ALA A 277 -12.07 15.14 1.06
CA ALA A 277 -11.47 16.36 1.61
C ALA A 277 -12.48 17.19 2.43
N LYS A 278 -13.72 17.35 1.95
CA LYS A 278 -14.79 18.07 2.69
C LYS A 278 -15.22 17.33 3.96
N GLN A 279 -15.38 16.01 3.90
CA GLN A 279 -15.70 15.21 5.09
C GLN A 279 -14.60 15.31 6.15
N GLN A 280 -13.32 15.33 5.75
CA GLN A 280 -12.21 15.51 6.68
C GLN A 280 -12.23 16.90 7.36
N GLN A 281 -12.46 17.97 6.60
CA GLN A 281 -12.60 19.32 7.18
C GLN A 281 -13.78 19.42 8.17
N GLU A 282 -14.90 18.76 7.86
CA GLU A 282 -16.09 18.76 8.71
C GLU A 282 -15.90 17.94 9.99
N ILE A 283 -15.21 16.79 9.92
CA ILE A 283 -14.80 16.00 11.09
C ILE A 283 -13.91 16.82 12.02
N LEU A 284 -12.91 17.54 11.47
CA LEU A 284 -12.02 18.40 12.25
C LEU A 284 -12.78 19.53 12.96
N LYS A 285 -13.74 20.15 12.25
CA LYS A 285 -14.59 21.20 12.82
C LYS A 285 -15.47 20.69 13.96
N ILE A 286 -16.14 19.56 13.77
CA ILE A 286 -17.00 18.93 14.79
C ILE A 286 -16.15 18.50 16.00
N SER A 287 -14.96 17.92 15.78
CA SER A 287 -14.06 17.54 16.87
C SER A 287 -13.65 18.74 17.71
N ASN A 288 -13.32 19.87 17.09
CA ASN A 288 -13.01 21.13 17.78
C ASN A 288 -14.19 21.67 18.60
N GLU A 289 -15.42 21.65 18.04
CA GLU A 289 -16.61 22.12 18.73
C GLU A 289 -16.98 21.22 19.94
N VAL A 290 -16.83 19.90 19.80
CA VAL A 290 -17.06 18.93 20.88
C VAL A 290 -16.01 19.11 21.99
N GLU A 291 -14.75 19.29 21.63
CA GLU A 291 -13.67 19.49 22.59
C GLU A 291 -13.84 20.81 23.35
N GLN A 292 -14.21 21.91 22.69
CA GLN A 292 -14.53 23.19 23.35
C GLN A 292 -15.69 23.07 24.33
N LYS A 293 -16.77 22.37 23.98
CA LYS A 293 -17.90 22.13 24.89
C LYS A 293 -17.52 21.25 26.07
N ALA A 294 -16.71 20.21 25.84
CA ALA A 294 -16.18 19.38 26.92
C ALA A 294 -15.26 20.17 27.86
N MET A 295 -14.48 21.11 27.31
CA MET A 295 -13.62 22.02 28.06
C MET A 295 -14.40 23.01 28.93
N GLU A 296 -15.50 23.58 28.44
CA GLU A 296 -16.36 24.47 29.24
C GLU A 296 -16.97 23.76 30.46
N ILE A 297 -17.35 22.48 30.29
CA ILE A 297 -17.87 21.64 31.38
C ILE A 297 -16.78 21.33 32.40
N ARG A 298 -15.56 21.02 31.94
CA ARG A 298 -14.40 20.74 32.83
C ARG A 298 -13.97 21.99 33.61
N ASN A 299 -13.89 23.15 32.96
CA ASN A 299 -13.48 24.41 33.60
C ASN A 299 -14.40 24.84 34.76
N LYS A 300 -15.69 24.50 34.71
CA LYS A 300 -16.65 24.81 35.80
C LYS A 300 -16.48 23.95 37.06
N LYS A 301 -15.69 22.88 37.02
CA LYS A 301 -15.51 21.92 38.14
C LYS A 301 -14.14 21.97 38.83
N ILE A 302 -13.19 22.75 38.33
CA ILE A 302 -11.77 22.69 38.72
C ILE A 302 -11.52 23.05 40.20
N ASP A 303 -12.24 24.01 40.78
CA ASP A 303 -11.92 24.52 42.12
C ASP A 303 -12.14 23.50 43.25
N GLY A 304 -13.04 22.53 43.05
CA GLY A 304 -13.38 21.46 44.00
C GLY A 304 -12.61 20.15 43.83
N LEU A 305 -11.75 20.03 42.83
CA LEU A 305 -11.03 18.78 42.56
C LEU A 305 -9.97 18.48 43.63
N THR A 306 -9.88 17.21 44.00
CA THR A 306 -8.78 16.62 44.78
C THR A 306 -7.49 16.63 43.97
N ALA A 307 -6.35 16.49 44.64
CA ALA A 307 -5.05 16.48 43.97
C ALA A 307 -4.92 15.36 42.92
N ARG A 308 -5.53 14.19 43.18
CA ARG A 308 -5.58 13.08 42.23
C ARG A 308 -6.41 13.43 41.00
N GLU A 309 -7.58 14.01 41.18
CA GLU A 309 -8.45 14.39 40.07
C GLU A 309 -7.84 15.49 39.18
N TYR A 310 -7.05 16.40 39.76
CA TYR A 310 -6.25 17.35 38.97
C TYR A 310 -5.23 16.64 38.08
N VAL A 311 -4.50 15.66 38.63
CA VAL A 311 -3.54 14.89 37.83
C VAL A 311 -4.25 14.10 36.74
N GLU A 312 -5.40 13.47 37.04
CA GLU A 312 -6.20 12.72 36.05
C GLU A 312 -6.74 13.62 34.94
N LEU A 313 -7.21 14.83 35.27
CA LEU A 313 -7.63 15.82 34.28
C LEU A 313 -6.48 16.20 33.34
N ILE A 314 -5.31 16.52 33.90
CA ILE A 314 -4.12 16.89 33.12
C ILE A 314 -3.68 15.73 32.23
N GLU A 315 -3.66 14.49 32.73
CA GLU A 315 -3.30 13.33 31.91
C GLU A 315 -4.32 13.04 30.81
N ALA A 316 -5.62 13.21 31.07
CA ALA A 316 -6.64 13.10 30.03
C ALA A 316 -6.44 14.14 28.92
N GLU A 317 -6.07 15.37 29.27
CA GLU A 317 -5.77 16.42 28.27
C GLU A 317 -4.52 16.11 27.45
N LYS A 318 -3.48 15.54 28.08
CA LYS A 318 -2.30 15.04 27.35
C LYS A 318 -2.67 13.91 26.39
N GLN A 319 -3.51 12.96 26.81
CA GLN A 319 -4.00 11.88 25.95
C GLN A 319 -4.78 12.41 24.76
N THR A 320 -5.66 13.40 24.96
CA THR A 320 -6.39 14.05 23.86
C THR A 320 -5.43 14.73 22.89
N LEU A 321 -4.42 15.45 23.38
CA LEU A 321 -3.40 16.05 22.53
C LEU A 321 -2.68 14.99 21.67
N TYR A 322 -2.24 13.89 22.30
CA TYR A 322 -1.57 12.79 21.61
C TYR A 322 -2.47 12.11 20.56
N ALA A 323 -3.74 11.86 20.91
CA ALA A 323 -4.71 11.27 19.99
C ALA A 323 -4.98 12.19 18.78
N ASN A 324 -5.11 13.50 19.02
CA ASN A 324 -5.28 14.50 17.97
C ASN A 324 -4.05 14.53 17.05
N GLU A 325 -2.84 14.54 17.61
CA GLU A 325 -1.59 14.49 16.83
C GLU A 325 -1.47 13.21 16.00
N LYS A 326 -1.82 12.06 16.57
CA LYS A 326 -1.80 10.77 15.87
C LYS A 326 -2.81 10.77 14.72
N SER A 327 -4.07 11.14 14.98
CA SER A 327 -5.13 11.16 13.96
C SER A 327 -4.77 12.06 12.77
N VAL A 328 -4.08 13.16 13.03
CA VAL A 328 -3.65 14.10 11.99
C VAL A 328 -2.52 13.50 11.16
N ASN A 329 -1.52 12.91 11.81
CA ASN A 329 -0.44 12.22 11.11
C ASN A 329 -0.99 11.07 10.25
N ASP A 330 -1.94 10.30 10.77
CA ASP A 330 -2.60 9.21 10.04
C ASP A 330 -3.40 9.74 8.84
N ALA A 331 -4.13 10.85 9.00
CA ALA A 331 -4.88 11.48 7.91
C ALA A 331 -3.97 12.02 6.81
N VAL A 332 -2.88 12.71 7.17
CA VAL A 332 -1.87 13.21 6.22
C VAL A 332 -1.20 12.04 5.49
N ALA A 333 -0.86 10.97 6.20
CA ALA A 333 -0.27 9.77 5.60
C ALA A 333 -1.23 9.07 4.63
N ALA A 334 -2.50 8.93 5.00
CA ALA A 334 -3.54 8.34 4.15
C ALA A 334 -3.76 9.16 2.87
N TYR A 335 -3.85 10.49 2.99
CA TYR A 335 -3.96 11.38 1.84
C TYR A 335 -2.74 11.28 0.93
N ASN A 336 -1.53 11.38 1.50
CA ASN A 336 -0.29 11.30 0.72
C ASN A 336 -0.12 9.94 0.03
N LYS A 337 -0.65 8.86 0.62
CA LYS A 337 -0.72 7.53 -0.01
C LYS A 337 -1.64 7.52 -1.22
N ASN A 338 -2.84 8.11 -1.10
CA ASN A 338 -3.79 8.21 -2.22
C ASN A 338 -3.24 9.09 -3.35
N LEU A 339 -2.68 10.26 -2.99
CA LEU A 339 -2.02 11.16 -3.92
C LEU A 339 -0.86 10.45 -4.65
N LYS A 340 -0.03 9.69 -3.91
CA LYS A 340 1.04 8.90 -4.52
C LYS A 340 0.51 7.87 -5.52
N ALA A 341 -0.54 7.14 -5.17
CA ALA A 341 -1.14 6.16 -6.07
C ALA A 341 -1.68 6.81 -7.37
N GLU A 342 -2.23 8.01 -7.28
CA GLU A 342 -2.68 8.79 -8.44
C GLU A 342 -1.51 9.18 -9.36
N TYR A 343 -0.42 9.71 -8.79
CA TYR A 343 0.77 10.07 -9.57
C TYR A 343 1.49 8.84 -10.13
N ASP A 344 1.50 7.72 -9.40
CA ASP A 344 2.04 6.44 -9.90
C ASP A 344 1.19 5.95 -11.10
N LYS A 345 -0.15 6.08 -11.07
CA LYS A 345 -1.02 5.82 -12.24
C LYS A 345 -0.71 6.75 -13.42
N LYS A 346 -0.51 8.06 -13.18
CA LYS A 346 -0.15 9.04 -14.22
C LYS A 346 1.20 8.72 -14.87
N ILE A 347 2.19 8.33 -14.07
CA ILE A 347 3.52 7.91 -14.54
C ILE A 347 3.40 6.63 -15.39
N GLU A 348 2.64 5.63 -14.93
CA GLU A 348 2.43 4.40 -15.71
C GLU A 348 1.66 4.66 -17.02
N ALA A 349 0.60 5.47 -16.99
CA ALA A 349 -0.11 5.88 -18.21
C ALA A 349 0.83 6.59 -19.19
N ARG A 350 1.74 7.44 -18.69
CA ARG A 350 2.72 8.16 -19.51
C ARG A 350 3.77 7.24 -20.13
N LYS A 351 4.24 6.22 -19.39
CA LYS A 351 5.18 5.19 -19.87
C LYS A 351 4.53 4.30 -20.94
N ASN A 352 3.30 3.87 -20.71
CA ASN A 352 2.57 2.92 -21.55
C ASN A 352 1.84 3.57 -22.74
N ARG A 353 1.89 4.89 -22.87
CA ARG A 353 1.33 5.61 -24.03
C ARG A 353 1.94 5.08 -25.34
N PRO A 354 1.12 4.78 -26.36
CA PRO A 354 1.62 4.41 -27.69
C PRO A 354 2.57 5.46 -28.26
N LEU A 355 3.65 4.99 -28.89
CA LEU A 355 4.64 5.85 -29.55
C LEU A 355 4.06 6.43 -30.83
N GLN A 356 4.15 7.76 -30.98
CA GLN A 356 3.85 8.40 -32.26
C GLN A 356 4.95 8.09 -33.28
N THR A 357 4.67 8.21 -34.58
CA THR A 357 5.63 7.89 -35.65
C THR A 357 6.94 8.67 -35.52
N ALA A 358 6.86 9.96 -35.15
CA ALA A 358 8.04 10.81 -34.93
C ALA A 358 8.82 10.46 -33.64
N GLU A 359 8.27 9.62 -32.76
CA GLU A 359 8.91 9.19 -31.51
C GLU A 359 9.65 7.85 -31.66
N LYS A 360 9.56 7.22 -32.85
CA LYS A 360 10.16 5.93 -33.15
C LYS A 360 11.52 6.08 -33.84
N ASP A 361 12.44 5.18 -33.56
CA ASP A 361 13.67 4.97 -34.32
C ASP A 361 13.40 4.08 -35.55
N ALA A 362 14.47 3.79 -36.32
CA ALA A 362 14.38 2.94 -37.52
C ALA A 362 13.92 1.51 -37.22
N ASP A 363 14.08 1.03 -35.99
CA ASP A 363 13.68 -0.30 -35.52
C ASP A 363 12.25 -0.30 -34.91
N GLY A 364 11.56 0.85 -34.94
CA GLY A 364 10.22 1.02 -34.39
C GLY A 364 10.18 1.16 -32.85
N LYS A 365 11.34 1.28 -32.20
CA LYS A 365 11.48 1.49 -30.75
C LYS A 365 11.56 2.98 -30.42
N ARG A 366 11.53 3.35 -29.14
CA ARG A 366 11.52 4.76 -28.71
C ARG A 366 12.88 5.41 -29.03
N SER A 367 12.87 6.55 -29.74
CA SER A 367 14.08 7.31 -30.07
C SER A 367 14.73 7.93 -28.81
N GLU A 368 16.03 8.25 -28.86
CA GLU A 368 16.74 8.89 -27.73
C GLU A 368 16.10 10.21 -27.30
N LEU A 369 15.67 11.04 -28.25
CA LEU A 369 15.03 12.33 -27.98
C LEU A 369 13.66 12.14 -27.32
N SER A 370 12.93 11.08 -27.71
CA SER A 370 11.67 10.71 -27.09
C SER A 370 11.82 10.05 -25.72
N GLN A 371 12.94 9.36 -25.47
CA GLN A 371 13.30 8.83 -24.16
C GLN A 371 13.62 9.98 -23.20
N ALA A 372 14.47 10.93 -23.61
CA ALA A 372 14.80 12.10 -22.81
C ALA A 372 13.56 12.93 -22.44
N ARG A 373 12.60 13.05 -23.37
CA ARG A 373 11.31 13.72 -23.11
C ARG A 373 10.43 12.93 -22.14
N LEU A 374 10.38 11.59 -22.24
CA LEU A 374 9.67 10.75 -21.28
C LEU A 374 10.25 10.93 -19.88
N ASP A 375 11.58 10.90 -19.75
CA ASP A 375 12.26 11.04 -18.47
C ASP A 375 11.99 12.41 -17.84
N ALA A 376 12.03 13.48 -18.64
CA ALA A 376 11.65 14.83 -18.20
C ALA A 376 10.18 14.93 -17.76
N ASP A 377 9.25 14.32 -18.50
CA ASP A 377 7.82 14.29 -18.13
C ASP A 377 7.59 13.53 -16.81
N ILE A 378 8.27 12.38 -16.62
CA ILE A 378 8.20 11.60 -15.38
C ILE A 378 8.76 12.41 -14.21
N GLN A 379 9.89 13.09 -14.41
CA GLN A 379 10.50 13.91 -13.37
C GLN A 379 9.63 15.13 -13.01
N ALA A 380 8.97 15.74 -13.99
CA ALA A 380 8.00 16.81 -13.73
C ALA A 380 6.80 16.31 -12.89
N LEU A 381 6.26 15.13 -13.22
CA LEU A 381 5.18 14.51 -12.42
C LEU A 381 5.63 14.16 -11.00
N GLN A 382 6.87 13.71 -10.82
CA GLN A 382 7.44 13.45 -9.50
C GLN A 382 7.59 14.74 -8.68
N ASN A 383 8.09 15.81 -9.28
CA ASN A 383 8.21 17.11 -8.62
C ASN A 383 6.84 17.68 -8.24
N GLU A 384 5.83 17.56 -9.11
CA GLU A 384 4.46 18.03 -8.82
C GLU A 384 3.81 17.25 -7.67
N TYR A 385 4.07 15.93 -7.58
CA TYR A 385 3.69 15.13 -6.42
C TYR A 385 4.33 15.65 -5.12
N GLU A 386 5.65 15.89 -5.14
CA GLU A 386 6.38 16.38 -3.96
C GLU A 386 5.86 17.75 -3.50
N GLU A 387 5.63 18.67 -4.45
CA GLU A 387 5.10 20.00 -4.16
C GLU A 387 3.71 19.92 -3.51
N LYS A 388 2.79 19.14 -4.09
CA LYS A 388 1.44 18.96 -3.51
C LYS A 388 1.46 18.22 -2.17
N ALA A 389 2.34 17.25 -1.99
CA ALA A 389 2.48 16.55 -0.71
C ALA A 389 2.96 17.50 0.40
N VAL A 390 3.89 18.42 0.08
CA VAL A 390 4.39 19.45 0.99
C VAL A 390 3.31 20.50 1.29
N GLU A 391 2.61 20.99 0.27
CA GLU A 391 1.53 21.98 0.42
C GLU A 391 0.41 21.44 1.30
N ASN A 392 -0.08 20.23 1.02
CA ASN A 392 -1.12 19.57 1.80
C ASN A 392 -0.68 19.32 3.25
N SER A 393 0.56 18.85 3.45
CA SER A 393 1.10 18.68 4.80
C SER A 393 1.15 20.03 5.54
N THR A 394 1.52 21.11 4.85
CA THR A 394 1.63 22.43 5.47
C THR A 394 0.27 23.02 5.85
N GLU A 395 -0.75 22.88 5.00
CA GLU A 395 -2.08 23.45 5.23
C GLU A 395 -2.88 22.71 6.32
N LEU A 396 -2.90 21.37 6.28
CA LEU A 396 -3.47 20.55 7.36
C LEU A 396 -2.72 20.77 8.67
N ASN A 397 -1.38 20.80 8.65
CA ASN A 397 -0.61 21.03 9.87
C ASN A 397 -0.88 22.42 10.44
N LYS A 398 -1.00 23.48 9.63
CA LYS A 398 -1.18 24.84 10.14
C LYS A 398 -2.48 25.02 10.94
N SER A 399 -3.62 24.57 10.40
CA SER A 399 -4.93 24.73 11.07
C SER A 399 -5.05 23.91 12.36
N ILE A 400 -4.39 22.75 12.40
CA ILE A 400 -4.43 21.81 13.52
C ILE A 400 -3.38 22.18 14.58
N MET A 401 -2.20 22.66 14.17
CA MET A 401 -1.16 23.15 15.08
C MET A 401 -1.69 24.27 15.99
N ASP A 402 -2.57 25.14 15.49
CA ASP A 402 -3.17 26.20 16.32
C ASP A 402 -4.03 25.62 17.45
N VAL A 403 -4.84 24.58 17.17
CA VAL A 403 -5.65 23.88 18.18
C VAL A 403 -4.74 23.13 19.17
N GLN A 404 -3.77 22.39 18.66
CA GLN A 404 -2.79 21.66 19.50
C GLN A 404 -2.00 22.61 20.40
N ASN A 405 -1.61 23.78 19.89
CA ASN A 405 -0.91 24.82 20.65
C ASN A 405 -1.80 25.43 21.73
N GLN A 406 -3.10 25.61 21.47
CA GLN A 406 -4.05 26.05 22.50
C GLN A 406 -4.18 25.01 23.62
N LEU A 407 -4.29 23.72 23.28
CA LEU A 407 -4.35 22.63 24.25
C LEU A 407 -3.04 22.53 25.06
N ARG A 408 -1.87 22.67 24.42
CA ARG A 408 -0.55 22.72 25.09
C ARG A 408 -0.45 23.88 26.09
N LYS A 409 -0.93 25.08 25.71
CA LYS A 409 -0.99 26.23 26.63
C LYS A 409 -1.91 25.97 27.82
N LYS A 410 -3.04 25.30 27.58
CA LYS A 410 -3.97 24.93 28.64
C LYS A 410 -3.36 23.91 29.60
N ILE A 411 -2.78 22.82 29.09
CA ILE A 411 -2.07 21.82 29.90
C ILE A 411 -1.02 22.51 30.79
N SER A 412 -0.22 23.42 30.22
CA SER A 412 0.76 24.21 30.97
C SER A 412 0.13 25.09 32.05
N SER A 413 -0.99 25.74 31.73
CA SER A 413 -1.74 26.57 32.68
C SER A 413 -2.30 25.75 33.84
N ASP A 414 -2.86 24.58 33.57
CA ASP A 414 -3.49 23.74 34.58
C ASP A 414 -2.47 23.00 35.45
N ILE A 415 -1.31 22.62 34.88
CA ILE A 415 -0.13 22.23 35.67
C ILE A 415 0.23 23.37 36.63
N SER A 416 0.43 24.60 36.12
CA SER A 416 0.81 25.74 36.97
C SER A 416 -0.21 26.01 38.10
N LYS A 417 -1.51 25.92 37.80
CA LYS A 417 -2.57 26.04 38.81
C LYS A 417 -2.47 24.95 39.86
N MET A 418 -2.33 23.69 39.45
CA MET A 418 -2.17 22.55 40.37
C MET A 418 -0.95 22.73 41.27
N GLU A 419 0.20 23.13 40.72
CA GLU A 419 1.46 23.32 41.47
C GLU A 419 1.38 24.45 42.50
N SER A 420 0.59 25.49 42.21
CA SER A 420 0.36 26.60 43.13
C SER A 420 -0.61 26.27 44.28
N LYS A 421 -1.45 25.22 44.12
CA LYS A 421 -2.51 24.87 45.08
C LYS A 421 -1.96 24.04 46.24
N GLU A 422 -2.45 24.33 47.45
CA GLU A 422 -2.30 23.45 48.60
C GLU A 422 -3.56 22.61 48.78
N PHE A 423 -3.38 21.30 48.89
CA PHE A 423 -4.44 20.35 49.12
C PHE A 423 -4.46 19.99 50.61
N LYS A 424 -5.67 19.79 51.15
CA LYS A 424 -5.88 19.39 52.55
C LYS A 424 -6.74 18.14 52.59
N SER A 425 -6.29 17.16 53.35
CA SER A 425 -7.01 15.92 53.63
C SER A 425 -7.09 15.74 55.15
N GLY A 426 -8.27 15.38 55.66
CA GLY A 426 -8.51 15.15 57.09
C GLY A 426 -8.83 13.69 57.39
N SER A 427 -8.35 13.16 58.51
CA SER A 427 -8.56 11.75 58.89
C SER A 427 -10.02 11.34 59.11
N LEU A 428 -10.94 12.30 59.23
CA LEU A 428 -12.38 12.04 59.35
C LEU A 428 -13.14 12.13 58.03
N THR A 429 -12.55 12.80 57.04
CA THR A 429 -13.18 13.10 55.75
C THR A 429 -12.56 12.34 54.59
N ASP A 430 -11.33 11.86 54.76
CA ASP A 430 -10.54 11.23 53.72
C ASP A 430 -9.98 9.89 54.18
N SER A 431 -10.50 8.80 53.59
CA SER A 431 -10.06 7.42 53.84
C SER A 431 -8.59 7.15 53.54
N SER A 432 -7.91 8.06 52.82
CA SER A 432 -6.49 7.97 52.54
C SER A 432 -5.61 8.28 53.77
N ILE A 433 -6.19 8.82 54.83
CA ILE A 433 -5.51 9.07 56.10
C ILE A 433 -6.03 8.12 57.16
N TYR A 434 -5.12 7.33 57.73
CA TYR A 434 -5.39 6.56 58.93
C TYR A 434 -4.71 7.25 60.12
N PHE A 435 -5.49 7.62 61.12
CA PHE A 435 -5.00 8.25 62.34
C PHE A 435 -5.58 7.53 63.55
N ARG A 436 -4.72 7.11 64.47
CA ARG A 436 -5.10 6.45 65.72
C ARG A 436 -4.27 7.00 66.87
N VAL A 437 -4.94 7.22 67.99
CA VAL A 437 -4.30 7.51 69.27
C VAL A 437 -4.36 6.24 70.11
N ASP A 438 -3.21 5.84 70.65
CA ASP A 438 -3.03 4.66 71.48
C ASP A 438 -3.17 5.02 72.97
N ASN A 439 -2.83 4.08 73.85
CA ASN A 439 -2.96 4.25 75.29
C ASN A 439 -2.00 5.33 75.86
N TYR A 440 -2.38 5.91 77.00
CA TYR A 440 -1.54 6.83 77.76
C TYR A 440 -0.25 6.17 78.27
N ASP A 441 0.87 6.84 78.05
CA ASP A 441 2.18 6.50 78.60
C ASP A 441 2.50 7.47 79.74
N GLY A 442 2.38 6.98 80.98
CA GLY A 442 2.65 7.76 82.18
C GLY A 442 4.10 8.22 82.34
N ASN A 443 5.06 7.53 81.72
CA ASN A 443 6.47 7.95 81.75
C ASN A 443 6.73 9.07 80.74
N ALA A 444 6.08 9.01 79.57
CA ALA A 444 6.18 10.04 78.55
C ALA A 444 5.25 11.25 78.80
N GLY A 445 4.24 11.09 79.66
CA GLY A 445 3.28 12.15 79.99
C GLY A 445 2.29 12.45 78.85
N GLY A 446 1.97 11.46 78.01
CA GLY A 446 1.14 11.66 76.81
C GLY A 446 0.60 10.37 76.20
N TRP A 447 -0.17 10.50 75.13
CA TRP A 447 -0.66 9.39 74.32
C TRP A 447 0.18 9.25 73.06
N HIS A 448 0.61 8.03 72.74
CA HIS A 448 1.23 7.75 71.44
C HIS A 448 0.17 7.82 70.34
N TYR A 449 0.55 8.27 69.16
CA TYR A 449 -0.31 8.23 67.99
C TYR A 449 0.42 7.63 66.80
N THR A 450 -0.35 6.99 65.93
CA THR A 450 0.10 6.53 64.61
C THR A 450 -0.70 7.26 63.54
N LEU A 451 0.02 7.89 62.60
CA LEU A 451 -0.52 8.56 61.43
C LEU A 451 0.05 7.88 60.17
N VAL A 452 -0.84 7.49 59.27
CA VAL A 452 -0.49 6.95 57.96
C VAL A 452 -1.24 7.78 56.91
N PHE A 453 -0.51 8.20 55.88
CA PHE A 453 -1.10 8.85 54.70
C PHE A 453 -0.77 8.04 53.46
N ALA A 454 -1.81 7.63 52.75
CA ALA A 454 -1.72 7.00 51.46
C ALA A 454 -2.09 7.99 50.35
N PHE A 455 -1.41 7.89 49.20
CA PHE A 455 -1.78 8.61 48.00
C PHE A 455 -1.92 7.60 46.86
N SER A 456 -3.10 7.57 46.23
CA SER A 456 -3.44 6.59 45.18
C SER A 456 -3.20 5.13 45.63
N GLY A 457 -3.68 4.78 46.82
CA GLY A 457 -3.59 3.43 47.38
C GLY A 457 -2.21 3.01 47.90
N LYS A 458 -1.18 3.87 47.80
CA LYS A 458 0.17 3.60 48.33
C LYS A 458 0.46 4.47 49.52
N THR A 459 0.94 3.89 50.62
CA THR A 459 1.41 4.65 51.78
C THR A 459 2.63 5.48 51.42
N ILE A 460 2.52 6.81 51.57
CA ILE A 460 3.58 7.77 51.26
C ILE A 460 4.16 8.43 52.50
N HIS A 461 3.49 8.31 53.65
CA HIS A 461 3.98 8.80 54.93
C HIS A 461 3.46 7.95 56.08
N THR A 462 4.33 7.73 57.05
CA THR A 462 4.00 7.11 58.34
C THR A 462 4.74 7.88 59.43
N ALA A 463 4.03 8.24 60.49
CA ALA A 463 4.58 8.89 61.66
C ALA A 463 4.03 8.23 62.93
N THR A 464 4.91 8.02 63.89
CA THR A 464 4.55 7.62 65.26
C THR A 464 5.23 8.59 66.20
N ASP A 465 4.46 9.23 67.07
CA ASP A 465 4.93 10.31 67.94
C ASP A 465 3.93 10.50 69.11
N LEU A 466 4.16 11.46 69.99
CA LEU A 466 3.42 11.66 71.24
C LEU A 466 2.53 12.91 71.19
N ILE A 467 1.32 12.82 71.74
CA ILE A 467 0.48 13.97 72.10
C ILE A 467 0.49 14.09 73.62
N THR A 468 1.06 15.18 74.14
CA THR A 468 1.21 15.39 75.59
C THR A 468 -0.12 15.76 76.25
N TYR A 469 -0.21 15.50 77.57
CA TYR A 469 -1.34 15.94 78.40
C TYR A 469 -1.63 17.44 78.26
N LYS A 470 -0.57 18.26 78.22
CA LYS A 470 -0.68 19.71 78.07
C LYS A 470 -1.23 20.14 76.72
N GLU A 471 -0.87 19.46 75.64
CA GLU A 471 -1.37 19.78 74.31
C GLU A 471 -2.90 19.56 74.23
N ILE A 472 -3.42 18.44 74.76
CA ILE A 472 -4.86 18.14 74.72
C ILE A 472 -5.66 19.01 75.70
N THR A 473 -5.20 19.13 76.94
CA THR A 473 -5.98 19.74 78.03
C THR A 473 -5.67 21.20 78.29
N GLY A 474 -4.50 21.68 77.83
CA GLY A 474 -3.94 22.99 78.17
C GLY A 474 -3.34 23.09 79.58
N LYS A 475 -3.35 22.00 80.36
CA LYS A 475 -2.90 21.97 81.75
C LYS A 475 -1.53 21.28 81.89
N ASP A 476 -0.72 21.72 82.85
CA ASP A 476 0.51 21.03 83.21
C ASP A 476 0.23 19.79 84.06
N ILE A 477 1.11 18.79 83.98
CA ILE A 477 1.05 17.60 84.85
C ILE A 477 1.37 18.06 86.29
N PRO A 478 0.49 17.80 87.28
CA PRO A 478 0.70 18.26 88.65
C PRO A 478 1.89 17.56 89.31
N GLU A 479 2.61 18.28 90.17
CA GLU A 479 3.68 17.69 90.99
C GLU A 479 3.11 16.66 91.98
N ALA A 480 3.80 15.53 92.12
CA ALA A 480 3.45 14.52 93.10
C ALA A 480 3.51 15.11 94.53
N PRO A 481 2.46 14.95 95.36
CA PRO A 481 2.45 15.45 96.72
C PRO A 481 3.50 14.71 97.56
N LYS A 482 4.29 15.46 98.34
CA LYS A 482 5.26 14.88 99.28
C LYS A 482 4.70 14.91 100.70
N ALA A 483 4.95 13.86 101.47
CA ALA A 483 4.55 13.80 102.87
C ALA A 483 5.14 15.02 103.63
N GLY A 484 4.27 15.79 104.30
CA GLY A 484 4.65 17.02 105.02
C GLY A 484 4.50 18.33 104.24
N ASP A 485 4.04 18.30 102.98
CA ASP A 485 3.76 19.52 102.21
C ASP A 485 2.65 20.37 102.85
N LYS A 486 2.87 21.69 102.99
CA LYS A 486 1.89 22.64 103.54
C LYS A 486 0.55 22.67 102.79
N ASN A 487 0.52 22.22 101.54
CA ASN A 487 -0.66 22.17 100.67
C ASN A 487 -0.96 20.74 100.18
N PHE A 488 -0.61 19.72 100.97
CA PHE A 488 -0.71 18.30 100.58
C PHE A 488 -2.09 17.94 99.99
N GLU A 489 -3.19 18.27 100.70
CA GLU A 489 -4.56 18.00 100.24
C GLU A 489 -4.89 18.63 98.88
N LYS A 490 -4.47 19.88 98.68
CA LYS A 490 -4.69 20.59 97.40
C LYS A 490 -3.89 19.94 96.27
N LYS A 491 -2.63 19.56 96.51
CA LYS A 491 -1.79 18.86 95.52
C LYS A 491 -2.34 17.47 95.19
N ASN A 492 -2.78 16.72 96.20
CA ASN A 492 -3.37 15.40 96.02
C ASN A 492 -4.66 15.47 95.19
N ARG A 493 -5.51 16.48 95.43
CA ARG A 493 -6.71 16.72 94.61
C ARG A 493 -6.38 17.00 93.14
N LEU A 494 -5.35 17.82 92.89
CA LEU A 494 -4.91 18.11 91.51
C LEU A 494 -4.37 16.86 90.80
N VAL A 495 -3.65 15.98 91.51
CA VAL A 495 -3.17 14.69 90.96
C VAL A 495 -4.34 13.77 90.64
N GLN A 496 -5.35 13.68 91.51
CA GLN A 496 -6.54 12.86 91.22
C GLN A 496 -7.33 13.42 90.02
N GLU A 497 -7.55 14.74 89.96
CA GLU A 497 -8.18 15.40 88.80
C GLU A 497 -7.42 15.11 87.49
N TYR A 498 -6.07 15.05 87.56
CA TYR A 498 -5.22 14.65 86.43
C TYR A 498 -5.45 13.19 86.02
N PHE A 499 -5.45 12.24 86.96
CA PHE A 499 -5.72 10.82 86.66
C PHE A 499 -7.12 10.61 86.08
N ASP A 500 -8.15 11.22 86.67
CA ASP A 500 -9.52 11.12 86.16
C ASP A 500 -9.63 11.68 84.73
N THR A 501 -8.91 12.77 84.45
CA THR A 501 -8.84 13.36 83.10
C THR A 501 -8.15 12.41 82.12
N VAL A 502 -7.02 11.81 82.51
CA VAL A 502 -6.29 10.85 81.69
C VAL A 502 -7.19 9.64 81.36
N ASP A 503 -7.81 9.02 82.36
CA ASP A 503 -8.70 7.87 82.20
C ASP A 503 -9.88 8.19 81.26
N THR A 504 -10.40 9.41 81.33
CA THR A 504 -11.48 9.89 80.45
C THR A 504 -11.03 9.93 78.98
N TYR A 505 -9.94 10.62 78.67
CA TYR A 505 -9.44 10.71 77.29
C TYR A 505 -8.96 9.37 76.75
N ASP A 506 -8.31 8.58 77.59
CA ASP A 506 -7.85 7.26 77.24
C ASP A 506 -9.02 6.33 76.90
N SER A 507 -10.12 6.42 77.64
CA SER A 507 -11.38 5.73 77.31
C SER A 507 -11.95 6.19 75.97
N PHE A 508 -11.91 7.50 75.65
CA PHE A 508 -12.34 7.99 74.34
C PHE A 508 -11.53 7.36 73.20
N PHE A 509 -10.20 7.29 73.33
CA PHE A 509 -9.34 6.72 72.31
C PHE A 509 -9.49 5.20 72.18
N ARG A 510 -9.62 4.46 73.28
CA ARG A 510 -9.90 3.01 73.25
C ARG A 510 -11.24 2.67 72.61
N MET A 511 -12.25 3.54 72.78
CA MET A 511 -13.56 3.41 72.14
C MET A 511 -13.58 3.93 70.70
N ASN A 512 -12.42 4.34 70.13
CA ASN A 512 -12.30 4.96 68.81
C ASN A 512 -13.19 6.20 68.61
N ILE A 513 -13.46 6.95 69.68
CA ILE A 513 -14.15 8.23 69.57
C ILE A 513 -13.16 9.21 68.91
N PRO A 514 -13.51 9.81 67.75
CA PRO A 514 -12.62 10.70 67.02
C PRO A 514 -12.55 12.07 67.70
N TYR A 515 -11.90 12.14 68.85
CA TYR A 515 -11.73 13.39 69.60
C TYR A 515 -10.66 14.31 68.95
N ILE A 516 -9.72 13.71 68.22
CA ILE A 516 -8.65 14.39 67.51
C ILE A 516 -8.71 14.01 66.03
N GLU A 517 -8.69 15.02 65.16
CA GLU A 517 -8.53 14.87 63.71
C GLU A 517 -7.12 15.25 63.29
N ALA A 518 -6.50 14.44 62.43
CA ALA A 518 -5.27 14.80 61.75
C ALA A 518 -5.59 15.41 60.37
N ILE A 519 -5.12 16.63 60.12
CA ILE A 519 -5.24 17.34 58.85
C ILE A 519 -3.85 17.43 58.21
N ILE A 520 -3.70 16.82 57.04
CA ILE A 520 -2.47 16.85 56.25
C ILE A 520 -2.65 17.87 55.14
N THR A 521 -1.73 18.84 55.08
CA THR A 521 -1.59 19.78 53.96
C THR A 521 -0.41 19.34 53.10
N TYR A 522 -0.63 19.27 51.79
CA TYR A 522 0.38 18.82 50.83
C TYR A 522 0.26 19.56 49.49
N LYS A 523 1.34 19.51 48.71
CA LYS A 523 1.42 20.02 47.34
C LYS A 523 1.74 18.90 46.37
N ILE A 524 1.30 19.05 45.13
CA ILE A 524 1.74 18.24 44.00
C ILE A 524 2.50 19.15 43.04
N ALA A 525 3.71 18.74 42.67
CA ALA A 525 4.49 19.35 41.61
C ALA A 525 4.64 18.39 40.44
N SER A 526 4.67 18.88 39.20
CA SER A 526 5.21 18.07 38.11
C SER A 526 6.70 17.82 38.35
N GLU A 527 7.19 16.66 37.92
CA GLU A 527 8.62 16.34 37.94
C GLU A 527 9.39 17.20 36.92
N ARG A 528 10.69 16.91 36.77
CA ARG A 528 11.48 17.49 35.67
C ARG A 528 10.73 17.35 34.34
N TYR A 529 10.86 18.36 33.49
CA TYR A 529 10.28 18.41 32.14
C TYR A 529 10.59 17.14 31.30
N THR A 530 11.69 16.44 31.59
CA THR A 530 12.07 15.15 30.98
C THR A 530 11.19 13.96 31.38
N LYS A 531 10.31 14.11 32.38
CA LYS A 531 9.36 13.10 32.85
C LYS A 531 7.93 13.68 32.85
N PRO A 532 7.34 13.88 31.66
CA PRO A 532 6.14 14.70 31.49
C PRO A 532 4.87 14.17 32.18
N SER A 533 4.80 12.88 32.51
CA SER A 533 3.72 12.27 33.31
C SER A 533 4.22 11.78 34.67
N ALA A 534 5.15 12.48 35.30
CA ALA A 534 5.57 12.19 36.67
C ALA A 534 5.34 13.39 37.58
N TYR A 535 5.01 13.12 38.83
CA TYR A 535 4.58 14.10 39.81
C TYR A 535 5.24 13.83 41.16
N GLN A 536 5.52 14.88 41.93
CA GLN A 536 6.00 14.78 43.30
C GLN A 536 4.93 15.24 44.28
N VAL A 537 4.52 14.35 45.18
CA VAL A 537 3.64 14.67 46.30
C VAL A 537 4.50 15.06 47.50
N LYS A 538 4.33 16.28 48.01
CA LYS A 538 5.10 16.80 49.15
C LYS A 538 4.18 17.27 50.26
N ILE A 539 4.24 16.60 51.41
CA ILE A 539 3.58 17.06 52.64
C ILE A 539 4.27 18.34 53.10
N THR A 540 3.49 19.39 53.32
CA THR A 540 3.98 20.68 53.83
C THR A 540 3.75 20.81 55.33
N LYS A 541 2.58 20.37 55.82
CA LYS A 541 2.17 20.55 57.21
C LYS A 541 1.21 19.45 57.65
N ILE A 542 1.29 19.05 58.92
CA ILE A 542 0.33 18.19 59.60
C ILE A 542 -0.20 18.96 60.82
N GLU A 543 -1.51 19.05 60.98
CA GLU A 543 -2.17 19.66 62.13
C GLU A 543 -3.03 18.62 62.84
N LEU A 544 -2.90 18.50 64.16
CA LEU A 544 -3.83 17.76 64.99
C LEU A 544 -4.81 18.75 65.60
N LYS A 545 -6.11 18.54 65.37
CA LYS A 545 -7.18 19.43 65.86
C LYS A 545 -8.13 18.71 66.78
N ASN A 546 -8.57 19.41 67.82
CA ASN A 546 -9.67 18.96 68.64
C ASN A 546 -10.96 19.07 67.84
N VAL A 547 -11.70 17.96 67.70
CA VAL A 547 -12.90 17.90 66.86
C VAL A 547 -14.06 18.71 67.46
N SER A 548 -14.11 18.85 68.79
CA SER A 548 -15.21 19.55 69.47
C SER A 548 -15.15 21.08 69.35
N ASN A 549 -13.96 21.66 69.18
CA ASN A 549 -13.76 23.11 69.19
C ASN A 549 -12.83 23.63 68.07
N SER A 550 -12.38 22.75 67.17
CA SER A 550 -11.51 23.04 66.02
C SER A 550 -10.15 23.68 66.38
N LYS A 551 -9.76 23.70 67.65
CA LYS A 551 -8.48 24.25 68.08
C LYS A 551 -7.35 23.31 67.69
N THR A 552 -6.30 23.86 67.07
CA THR A 552 -5.06 23.13 66.79
C THR A 552 -4.36 22.79 68.11
N ILE A 553 -4.21 21.49 68.36
CA ILE A 553 -3.54 20.88 69.51
C ILE A 553 -2.03 20.82 69.26
N LYS A 554 -1.64 20.35 68.06
CA LYS A 554 -0.25 20.17 67.65
C LYS A 554 -0.11 20.52 66.17
N SER A 555 1.01 21.14 65.79
CA SER A 555 1.34 21.46 64.41
C SER A 555 2.75 20.99 64.10
N ILE A 556 2.89 20.18 63.07
CA ILE A 556 4.15 19.58 62.65
C ILE A 556 4.41 20.08 61.22
N ASN A 557 5.46 20.88 61.05
CA ASN A 557 5.92 21.26 59.71
C ASN A 557 6.77 20.11 59.17
N SER A 558 6.50 19.72 57.92
CA SER A 558 7.28 18.66 57.29
C SER A 558 8.71 19.13 57.00
N THR A 559 9.70 18.39 57.52
CA THR A 559 11.11 18.55 57.19
C THR A 559 11.57 17.63 56.06
N VAL A 560 10.64 16.83 55.50
CA VAL A 560 10.94 15.83 54.46
C VAL A 560 11.37 16.56 53.18
N LYS A 561 12.65 16.46 52.84
CA LYS A 561 13.23 17.07 51.63
C LYS A 561 12.81 16.37 50.34
N ALA A 562 12.56 15.05 50.39
CA ALA A 562 12.20 14.25 49.22
C ALA A 562 10.69 13.96 49.18
N GLY A 563 10.01 14.43 48.14
CA GLY A 563 8.60 14.09 47.89
C GLY A 563 8.43 12.64 47.44
N TYR A 564 7.20 12.13 47.51
CA TYR A 564 6.84 10.85 46.92
C TYR A 564 6.61 11.00 45.42
N ASN A 565 7.27 10.16 44.61
CA ASN A 565 7.09 10.15 43.17
C ASN A 565 5.83 9.38 42.80
N TYR A 566 4.85 10.09 42.26
CA TYR A 566 3.64 9.54 41.69
C TYR A 566 3.76 9.51 40.16
N THR A 567 3.36 8.37 39.58
CA THR A 567 3.26 8.21 38.13
C THR A 567 1.90 7.57 37.86
N PRO A 568 1.02 8.22 37.09
CA PRO A 568 -0.26 7.66 36.70
C PRO A 568 -0.06 6.46 35.76
N ALA A 569 -1.12 5.65 35.62
CA ALA A 569 -1.06 4.40 34.85
C ALA A 569 -0.76 4.64 33.36
N CYS A 570 -1.33 5.70 32.78
CA CYS A 570 -1.01 6.12 31.42
C CYS A 570 0.06 7.20 31.45
N LYS A 571 1.10 7.03 30.62
CA LYS A 571 2.18 7.99 30.44
C LYS A 571 2.06 8.59 29.05
N VAL A 572 1.98 9.90 28.97
CA VAL A 572 1.91 10.61 27.68
C VAL A 572 2.99 11.68 27.63
N ASP A 573 3.90 11.51 26.66
CA ASP A 573 4.85 12.57 26.34
C ASP A 573 4.16 13.60 25.45
N TRP A 574 3.65 14.64 26.10
CA TRP A 574 2.94 15.73 25.45
C TRP A 574 3.86 16.83 24.92
N ARG A 575 5.19 16.66 24.96
CA ARG A 575 6.16 17.64 24.46
C ARG A 575 6.21 17.65 22.93
N THR A 576 6.72 18.71 22.33
CA THR A 576 6.96 18.72 20.88
C THR A 576 8.17 17.84 20.53
N LYS A 577 8.23 17.36 19.28
CA LYS A 577 9.39 16.58 18.80
C LYS A 577 10.72 17.31 18.97
N SER A 578 10.75 18.63 18.71
CA SER A 578 11.93 19.47 18.89
C SER A 578 12.40 19.50 20.34
N GLU A 579 11.47 19.60 21.29
CA GLU A 579 11.77 19.58 22.72
C GLU A 579 12.30 18.20 23.18
N GLN A 580 11.73 17.11 22.65
CA GLN A 580 12.22 15.75 22.91
C GLN A 580 13.66 15.56 22.40
N GLU A 581 13.94 15.97 21.16
CA GLU A 581 15.28 15.89 20.57
C GLU A 581 16.32 16.74 21.29
N ALA A 582 15.93 17.93 21.75
CA ALA A 582 16.81 18.82 22.51
C ALA A 582 17.23 18.19 23.85
N ASP A 583 16.30 17.56 24.55
CA ASP A 583 16.59 16.87 25.82
C ASP A 583 17.45 15.61 25.60
N ILE A 584 17.19 14.83 24.55
CA ILE A 584 18.04 13.68 24.17
C ILE A 584 19.49 14.14 23.95
N LYS A 585 19.68 15.25 23.20
CA LYS A 585 21.01 15.84 22.97
C LYS A 585 21.67 16.33 24.27
N LYS A 586 20.89 16.86 25.20
CA LYS A 586 21.37 17.35 26.50
C LYS A 586 21.78 16.20 27.42
N GLU A 587 20.99 15.14 27.48
CA GLU A 587 21.30 13.93 28.26
C GLU A 587 22.53 13.20 27.69
N ALA A 588 22.65 13.11 26.36
CA ALA A 588 23.84 12.56 25.70
C ALA A 588 25.11 13.37 26.03
N ARG A 589 25.02 14.71 26.03
CA ARG A 589 26.13 15.59 26.45
C ARG A 589 26.49 15.42 27.92
N ALA A 590 25.50 15.31 28.80
CA ALA A 590 25.73 15.12 30.23
C ALA A 590 26.43 13.78 30.51
N LYS A 591 25.98 12.68 29.88
CA LYS A 591 26.66 11.38 29.97
C LYS A 591 28.09 11.44 29.44
N PHE A 592 28.30 12.08 28.28
CA PHE A 592 29.63 12.25 27.70
C PHE A 592 30.58 13.10 28.58
N GLU A 593 30.07 14.12 29.27
CA GLU A 593 30.85 14.91 30.22
C GLU A 593 31.17 14.13 31.51
N GLU A 594 30.26 13.28 31.95
CA GLU A 594 30.45 12.40 33.11
C GLU A 594 31.49 11.31 32.81
N GLU A 595 31.39 10.68 31.63
CA GLU A 595 32.39 9.73 31.09
C GLU A 595 33.79 10.35 31.01
N LYS A 596 33.91 11.58 30.50
CA LYS A 596 35.19 12.32 30.49
C LYS A 596 35.74 12.61 31.88
N LYS A 597 34.89 12.81 32.90
CA LYS A 597 35.33 13.00 34.29
C LYS A 597 35.80 11.69 34.92
N THR A 598 35.14 10.57 34.61
CA THR A 598 35.60 9.22 34.98
C THR A 598 36.90 8.82 34.28
N GLU A 599 37.10 9.18 33.01
CA GLU A 599 38.37 8.95 32.30
C GLU A 599 39.53 9.82 32.85
N LYS A 600 39.26 11.08 33.22
CA LYS A 600 40.25 11.96 33.86
C LYS A 600 40.65 11.52 35.27
N SER A 601 39.74 10.85 35.99
CA SER A 601 40.05 10.27 37.31
C SER A 601 40.73 8.90 37.20
N GLY A 602 40.42 8.10 36.16
CA GLY A 602 41.13 6.86 35.82
C GLY A 602 42.57 7.08 35.30
N SER A 603 42.81 8.15 34.55
CA SER A 603 44.13 8.50 34.00
C SER A 603 45.11 9.05 35.05
N LYS A 604 44.64 9.60 36.18
CA LYS A 604 45.50 9.92 37.34
C LYS A 604 46.00 8.66 38.07
N LYS A 605 45.25 7.55 38.05
CA LYS A 605 45.69 6.25 38.62
C LYS A 605 46.59 5.43 37.69
N LYS A 606 46.58 5.68 36.37
CA LYS A 606 47.45 4.99 35.39
C LYS A 606 48.82 5.65 35.20
N LYS A 607 49.03 6.91 35.61
CA LYS A 607 50.32 7.60 35.46
C LYS A 607 51.42 7.15 36.44
N GLU A 608 51.08 6.35 37.45
CA GLU A 608 52.05 5.72 38.37
C GLU A 608 52.48 4.30 37.94
N LYS A 609 51.93 3.75 36.86
CA LYS A 609 52.09 2.30 36.56
C LYS A 609 52.52 1.91 35.15
N SER A 610 53.07 2.82 34.35
CA SER A 610 53.54 2.44 33.01
C SER A 610 54.74 3.28 32.51
N GLU A 611 55.85 3.23 33.24
CA GLU A 611 57.15 3.07 32.59
C GLU A 611 57.35 1.56 32.35
N SER A 612 56.82 1.04 31.25
CA SER A 612 57.45 -0.07 30.52
C SER A 612 56.72 -0.34 29.21
N LYS A 613 57.53 -0.34 28.15
CA LYS A 613 57.31 -0.91 26.81
C LYS A 613 56.36 -0.17 25.87
N ALA A 614 57.01 0.64 25.05
CA ALA A 614 56.65 0.91 23.66
C ALA A 614 56.80 -0.36 22.79
N SER A 615 55.92 -0.58 21.81
CA SER A 615 56.18 -0.28 20.38
C SER A 615 54.98 -0.62 19.47
N SER A 616 54.72 0.27 18.50
CA SER A 616 54.33 0.06 17.07
C SER A 616 53.06 -0.76 16.75
N THR A 617 52.16 -0.42 15.82
CA THR A 617 52.18 0.51 14.66
C THR A 617 50.76 0.64 14.10
N ASP A 618 50.54 1.70 13.31
CA ASP A 618 49.32 2.14 12.62
C ASP A 618 48.58 1.11 11.75
N SER A 619 47.26 1.30 11.58
CA SER A 619 46.67 1.52 10.24
C SER A 619 45.23 2.05 10.33
N ALA A 620 44.97 3.18 9.69
CA ALA A 620 43.64 3.71 9.43
C ALA A 620 43.02 3.00 8.20
N TYR A 621 41.80 2.47 8.34
CA TYR A 621 40.77 2.54 7.29
C TYR A 621 39.37 2.29 7.90
N THR A 622 38.40 2.93 7.26
CA THR A 622 37.02 3.23 7.66
C THR A 622 36.06 2.04 7.66
N GLY A 623 35.15 1.99 8.64
CA GLY A 623 33.92 1.19 8.57
C GLY A 623 33.16 1.24 9.89
N PHE A 624 31.97 1.83 9.90
CA PHE A 624 31.05 1.80 11.04
C PHE A 624 30.81 0.34 11.48
N GLN A 625 31.25 -0.05 12.67
CA GLN A 625 31.13 -1.40 13.23
C GLN A 625 30.67 -1.32 14.70
N ASP A 626 29.69 -2.14 15.06
CA ASP A 626 29.08 -2.23 16.40
C ASP A 626 28.99 -3.72 16.80
N ASP A 627 29.31 -4.06 18.04
CA ASP A 627 29.32 -5.44 18.57
C ASP A 627 27.92 -5.80 19.13
N ARG A 628 27.46 -7.06 18.96
CA ARG A 628 26.06 -7.46 19.23
C ARG A 628 25.87 -8.05 20.64
N ASP A 629 25.18 -7.32 21.52
CA ASP A 629 24.44 -7.86 22.66
C ASP A 629 22.98 -7.35 22.59
N THR A 630 21.99 -8.23 22.41
CA THR A 630 20.60 -7.79 22.17
C THR A 630 19.54 -8.63 22.86
N PHE A 631 18.47 -7.97 23.32
CA PHE A 631 17.41 -8.58 24.12
C PHE A 631 16.07 -7.94 23.75
N SER A 632 15.10 -8.71 23.27
CA SER A 632 13.75 -8.19 22.97
C SER A 632 12.83 -8.40 24.18
N ALA A 633 12.87 -7.48 25.15
CA ALA A 633 11.78 -7.33 26.13
C ALA A 633 11.69 -5.91 26.67
N PHE A 634 10.48 -5.42 26.90
CA PHE A 634 10.24 -4.20 27.66
C PHE A 634 10.18 -4.52 29.15
N TYR A 635 11.21 -4.14 29.91
CA TYR A 635 11.13 -4.11 31.37
C TYR A 635 10.75 -2.71 31.83
N SER A 636 9.48 -2.52 32.22
CA SER A 636 9.09 -1.38 33.05
C SER A 636 8.19 -1.86 34.19
N ASN A 637 8.61 -1.57 35.43
CA ASN A 637 7.79 -1.70 36.64
C ASN A 637 7.05 -3.05 36.83
N GLY A 638 7.70 -4.18 36.57
CA GLY A 638 7.14 -5.50 36.89
C GLY A 638 6.02 -5.99 35.97
N MET A 639 5.77 -5.32 34.85
CA MET A 639 4.94 -5.85 33.76
C MET A 639 5.86 -6.24 32.60
N ALA A 640 5.91 -7.53 32.29
CA ALA A 640 6.60 -8.04 31.11
C ALA A 640 5.69 -7.77 29.89
N VAL A 641 6.01 -6.74 29.11
CA VAL A 641 5.35 -6.51 27.81
C VAL A 641 6.01 -7.47 26.81
N PRO A 642 5.26 -8.26 26.02
CA PRO A 642 5.86 -9.20 25.09
C PRO A 642 6.77 -8.49 24.09
N GLY A 643 7.97 -9.02 23.88
CA GLY A 643 8.98 -8.46 22.97
C GLY A 643 8.66 -8.73 21.50
N ASN A 644 7.79 -9.69 21.23
CA ASN A 644 7.31 -10.03 19.90
C ASN A 644 5.87 -10.57 19.92
N ILE A 645 5.22 -10.51 18.77
CA ILE A 645 3.95 -11.19 18.47
C ILE A 645 4.19 -12.05 17.23
N SER A 646 3.82 -13.33 17.29
CA SER A 646 3.98 -14.24 16.17
C SER A 646 2.66 -14.87 15.75
N LEU A 647 2.52 -15.11 14.45
CA LEU A 647 1.45 -15.90 13.87
C LEU A 647 2.06 -17.18 13.30
N ILE A 648 1.71 -18.32 13.88
CA ILE A 648 2.18 -19.64 13.45
C ILE A 648 1.02 -20.34 12.76
N MET A 649 1.20 -20.80 11.53
CA MET A 649 0.11 -21.42 10.77
C MET A 649 0.57 -22.44 9.74
N ASN A 650 -0.33 -23.35 9.38
CA ASN A 650 -0.28 -24.12 8.13
C ASN A 650 -1.67 -24.09 7.45
N GLN A 651 -1.97 -25.10 6.63
CA GLN A 651 -3.27 -25.20 5.96
C GLN A 651 -4.42 -25.60 6.91
N GLU A 652 -4.12 -26.22 8.05
CA GLU A 652 -5.10 -26.83 8.96
C GLU A 652 -5.23 -26.07 10.30
N GLU A 653 -4.16 -25.42 10.76
CA GLU A 653 -4.10 -24.82 12.10
C GLU A 653 -3.52 -23.40 12.05
N ALA A 654 -3.96 -22.56 13.00
CA ALA A 654 -3.40 -21.24 13.21
C ALA A 654 -3.31 -20.91 14.71
N TYR A 655 -2.19 -20.31 15.09
CA TYR A 655 -1.82 -19.98 16.47
C TYR A 655 -1.33 -18.54 16.56
N LEU A 656 -1.84 -17.77 17.51
CA LEU A 656 -1.38 -16.41 17.79
C LEU A 656 -0.55 -16.41 19.08
N THR A 657 0.71 -15.98 18.98
CA THR A 657 1.73 -16.07 20.03
C THR A 657 2.17 -14.70 20.50
N ILE A 658 2.51 -14.64 21.78
CA ILE A 658 3.27 -13.54 22.36
C ILE A 658 4.53 -14.11 23.01
N GLY A 659 5.67 -13.44 22.84
CA GLY A 659 6.93 -14.02 23.26
C GLY A 659 8.09 -13.07 23.38
N TYR A 660 9.26 -13.67 23.59
CA TYR A 660 10.54 -13.02 23.80
C TYR A 660 11.63 -13.72 23.00
N THR A 661 12.57 -12.95 22.45
CA THR A 661 13.75 -13.45 21.77
C THR A 661 15.00 -12.86 22.41
N PHE A 662 15.97 -13.71 22.71
CA PHE A 662 17.23 -13.30 23.31
C PHE A 662 18.37 -13.69 22.37
N THR A 663 19.29 -12.78 22.05
CA THR A 663 20.45 -13.11 21.21
C THR A 663 21.73 -12.47 21.73
N VAL A 664 22.76 -13.29 21.90
CA VAL A 664 24.11 -12.87 22.29
C VAL A 664 25.04 -13.07 21.10
N GLY A 665 25.76 -12.02 20.71
CA GLY A 665 26.77 -12.10 19.67
C GLY A 665 28.01 -12.87 20.15
N LEU A 666 28.37 -13.94 19.43
CA LEU A 666 29.64 -14.64 19.65
C LEU A 666 30.78 -14.02 18.84
N THR A 667 30.46 -13.49 17.66
CA THR A 667 31.38 -12.74 16.81
C THR A 667 30.61 -11.64 16.08
N LYS A 668 31.30 -10.79 15.30
CA LYS A 668 30.69 -9.71 14.53
C LYS A 668 29.47 -10.12 13.68
N ASN A 669 29.45 -11.37 13.19
CA ASN A 669 28.41 -11.87 12.29
C ASN A 669 27.71 -13.12 12.82
N ILE A 670 28.04 -13.64 14.02
CA ILE A 670 27.49 -14.89 14.54
C ILE A 670 26.87 -14.63 15.90
N PHE A 671 25.66 -15.14 16.10
CA PHE A 671 24.95 -15.06 17.37
C PHE A 671 24.41 -16.43 17.80
N ILE A 672 24.19 -16.57 19.10
CA ILE A 672 23.36 -17.62 19.69
C ILE A 672 22.18 -16.96 20.38
N GLY A 673 21.07 -17.67 20.50
CA GLY A 673 19.88 -17.11 21.11
C GLY A 673 18.88 -18.13 21.60
N ALA A 674 17.75 -17.62 22.07
CA ALA A 674 16.61 -18.43 22.45
C ALA A 674 15.29 -17.68 22.20
N ASN A 675 14.25 -18.41 21.78
CA ASN A 675 12.88 -17.93 21.69
C ASN A 675 12.03 -18.55 22.79
N PHE A 676 11.13 -17.74 23.35
CA PHE A 676 10.10 -18.15 24.29
C PHE A 676 8.78 -17.54 23.87
N ASP A 677 7.92 -18.32 23.21
CA ASP A 677 6.58 -17.91 22.80
C ASP A 677 5.52 -18.72 23.55
N PHE A 678 4.43 -18.06 23.91
CA PHE A 678 3.25 -18.70 24.47
C PHE A 678 1.99 -18.13 23.81
N GLY A 679 0.98 -18.97 23.62
CA GLY A 679 -0.33 -18.46 23.25
C GLY A 679 -1.36 -19.57 23.08
N ALA A 680 -2.43 -19.24 22.36
CA ALA A 680 -3.51 -20.17 22.08
C ALA A 680 -3.90 -20.16 20.60
N GLY A 681 -4.44 -21.27 20.12
CA GLY A 681 -4.91 -21.44 18.75
C GLY A 681 -5.62 -22.79 18.58
N GLY A 682 -6.00 -23.11 17.35
CA GLY A 682 -6.78 -24.33 17.07
C GLY A 682 -6.96 -24.57 15.57
N ASP A 683 -7.86 -25.49 15.23
CA ASP A 683 -8.26 -25.76 13.84
C ASP A 683 -8.78 -24.47 13.19
N ARG A 684 -8.24 -24.16 12.01
CA ARG A 684 -8.51 -22.94 11.27
C ARG A 684 -10.01 -22.80 10.92
N LYS A 685 -10.74 -23.92 10.79
CA LYS A 685 -12.21 -23.90 10.54
C LYS A 685 -13.02 -23.31 11.69
N THR A 686 -12.56 -23.44 12.93
CA THR A 686 -13.26 -22.94 14.13
C THR A 686 -13.02 -21.44 14.35
N LEU A 687 -11.93 -20.90 13.79
CA LEU A 687 -11.60 -19.46 13.84
C LEU A 687 -12.39 -18.63 12.81
N GLU A 688 -12.73 -19.20 11.64
CA GLU A 688 -13.51 -18.50 10.59
C GLU A 688 -15.02 -18.40 10.92
N SER A 689 -15.59 -19.32 11.72
CA SER A 689 -17.02 -19.30 12.04
C SER A 689 -17.44 -18.23 13.06
N ASN A 690 -16.50 -17.68 13.84
CA ASN A 690 -16.81 -16.72 14.92
C ASN A 690 -16.90 -15.25 14.45
N THR A 691 -16.59 -14.95 13.19
CA THR A 691 -16.70 -13.59 12.64
C THR A 691 -18.08 -13.26 12.05
N GLU A 692 -18.97 -14.24 11.85
CA GLU A 692 -20.28 -14.00 11.22
C GLU A 692 -21.49 -13.99 12.16
N ASN A 693 -21.37 -14.37 13.44
CA ASN A 693 -22.51 -14.33 14.38
C ASN A 693 -22.12 -13.75 15.75
N SER A 694 -22.27 -12.43 15.92
CA SER A 694 -22.11 -11.74 17.22
C SER A 694 -23.38 -11.69 18.06
N SER A 695 -24.34 -12.61 17.85
CA SER A 695 -25.46 -12.79 18.76
C SER A 695 -25.68 -14.28 19.01
N TYR A 696 -25.85 -14.64 20.28
CA TYR A 696 -25.86 -15.98 20.90
C TYR A 696 -24.51 -16.50 21.39
N TYR A 697 -24.28 -16.42 22.71
CA TYR A 697 -23.86 -17.60 23.47
C TYR A 697 -24.42 -17.52 24.90
N ASN A 698 -25.42 -18.37 25.14
CA ASN A 698 -25.83 -18.80 26.46
C ASN A 698 -26.14 -20.30 26.33
N SER A 699 -25.09 -21.13 26.25
CA SER A 699 -25.16 -22.58 26.48
C SER A 699 -23.73 -23.12 26.63
N ALA A 700 -23.43 -23.61 27.83
CA ALA A 700 -22.10 -24.00 28.29
C ALA A 700 -21.75 -25.48 27.99
N GLU A 701 -22.09 -26.03 26.82
CA GLU A 701 -21.95 -27.49 26.59
C GLU A 701 -21.19 -27.94 25.33
N THR A 702 -20.56 -27.04 24.56
CA THR A 702 -19.57 -27.43 23.52
C THR A 702 -18.46 -26.38 23.39
N ALA A 703 -17.73 -26.12 24.47
CA ALA A 703 -16.45 -25.42 24.36
C ALA A 703 -15.41 -26.43 23.85
N GLU A 704 -15.21 -26.50 22.54
CA GLU A 704 -14.03 -27.18 21.98
C GLU A 704 -12.76 -26.52 22.58
N GLU A 705 -11.87 -27.35 23.12
CA GLU A 705 -10.70 -26.91 23.90
C GLU A 705 -9.81 -25.99 23.05
N LEU A 706 -9.65 -24.74 23.49
CA LEU A 706 -8.56 -23.87 23.02
C LEU A 706 -7.23 -24.54 23.42
N ASP A 707 -6.48 -24.99 22.42
CA ASP A 707 -5.17 -25.59 22.65
C ASP A 707 -4.16 -24.50 23.03
N PHE A 708 -3.62 -24.61 24.24
CA PHE A 708 -2.50 -23.80 24.69
C PHE A 708 -1.18 -24.38 24.16
N TYR A 709 -0.34 -23.53 23.57
CA TYR A 709 0.95 -23.95 23.06
C TYR A 709 2.08 -23.04 23.56
N TYR A 710 3.28 -23.60 23.55
CA TYR A 710 4.53 -22.88 23.72
C TYR A 710 5.57 -23.28 22.69
N ASP A 711 6.39 -22.31 22.28
CA ASP A 711 7.67 -22.54 21.62
C ASP A 711 8.78 -22.14 22.59
N VAL A 712 9.69 -23.09 22.88
CA VAL A 712 10.93 -22.82 23.61
C VAL A 712 12.06 -23.42 22.80
N THR A 713 12.74 -22.56 22.04
CA THR A 713 13.79 -22.97 21.09
C THR A 713 15.10 -22.27 21.38
N GLY A 714 16.21 -22.96 21.15
CA GLY A 714 17.53 -22.36 21.05
C GLY A 714 17.83 -22.01 19.60
N MET A 715 18.55 -20.91 19.36
CA MET A 715 18.88 -20.38 18.04
C MET A 715 20.39 -20.28 17.85
N VAL A 716 20.86 -20.51 16.63
CA VAL A 716 22.20 -20.13 16.18
C VAL A 716 22.06 -19.50 14.81
N GLY A 717 22.64 -18.32 14.61
CA GLY A 717 22.46 -17.59 13.37
C GLY A 717 23.57 -16.63 13.02
N THR A 718 23.42 -16.02 11.86
CA THR A 718 24.31 -15.01 11.32
C THR A 718 23.59 -13.74 10.95
N SER A 719 24.27 -12.60 11.04
CA SER A 719 23.70 -11.30 10.71
C SER A 719 24.64 -10.45 9.86
N PHE A 720 24.06 -9.64 8.97
CA PHE A 720 24.77 -8.76 8.06
C PHE A 720 24.08 -7.40 7.99
N ASN A 721 24.83 -6.31 8.13
CA ASN A 721 24.29 -4.96 7.93
C ASN A 721 24.24 -4.67 6.42
N LEU A 722 23.04 -4.43 5.89
CA LEU A 722 22.83 -4.01 4.49
C LEU A 722 23.07 -2.51 4.33
N LEU A 723 22.67 -1.72 5.34
CA LEU A 723 22.86 -0.28 5.45
C LEU A 723 23.12 0.10 6.90
N LYS A 724 23.43 1.38 7.16
CA LYS A 724 23.77 1.89 8.50
C LYS A 724 22.76 1.53 9.61
N TYR A 725 21.48 1.41 9.25
CA TYR A 725 20.36 1.12 10.17
C TYR A 725 19.52 -0.08 9.71
N VAL A 726 19.99 -0.85 8.73
CA VAL A 726 19.25 -1.99 8.17
C VAL A 726 20.13 -3.22 8.26
N ARG A 727 19.63 -4.26 8.93
CA ARG A 727 20.32 -5.53 9.10
C ARG A 727 19.44 -6.68 8.64
N ILE A 728 20.06 -7.69 8.07
CA ILE A 728 19.43 -8.97 7.75
C ILE A 728 20.08 -10.05 8.62
N SER A 729 19.25 -10.92 9.21
CA SER A 729 19.74 -12.07 9.97
C SER A 729 19.11 -13.35 9.44
N GLY A 730 19.84 -14.46 9.54
CA GLY A 730 19.35 -15.81 9.26
C GLY A 730 19.77 -16.75 10.38
N TRP A 731 18.90 -17.66 10.79
CA TRP A 731 19.18 -18.60 11.88
C TRP A 731 18.59 -19.98 11.64
N LEU A 732 19.14 -20.94 12.38
CA LEU A 732 18.52 -22.22 12.67
C LEU A 732 18.04 -22.19 14.11
N GLU A 733 16.89 -22.80 14.37
CA GLU A 733 16.37 -23.00 15.71
C GLU A 733 15.98 -24.45 15.98
N GLY A 734 16.03 -24.86 17.25
CA GLY A 734 15.66 -26.20 17.67
C GLY A 734 15.20 -26.22 19.13
N GLY A 735 14.17 -27.00 19.42
CA GLY A 735 13.60 -27.10 20.76
C GLY A 735 12.18 -27.61 20.75
N ALA A 736 11.37 -27.13 21.69
CA ALA A 736 9.94 -27.37 21.69
C ALA A 736 9.25 -26.35 20.76
N ILE A 737 8.52 -26.83 19.77
CA ILE A 737 7.68 -26.07 18.84
C ILE A 737 6.27 -26.65 18.92
N CYS A 738 5.29 -25.82 19.25
CA CYS A 738 3.90 -26.22 19.50
C CYS A 738 3.82 -27.47 20.42
N ASN A 739 4.49 -27.43 21.58
CA ASN A 739 4.57 -28.51 22.56
C ASN A 739 5.28 -29.80 22.09
N LYS A 740 5.89 -29.83 20.89
CA LYS A 740 6.58 -31.01 20.32
C LYS A 740 8.03 -30.70 19.99
N ALA A 741 8.89 -31.73 20.00
CA ALA A 741 10.27 -31.54 19.55
C ALA A 741 10.30 -31.22 18.04
N GLY A 742 11.02 -30.15 17.69
CA GLY A 742 11.16 -29.71 16.30
C GLY A 742 12.37 -28.81 16.07
N CYS A 743 12.53 -28.40 14.81
CA CYS A 743 13.55 -27.46 14.39
C CYS A 743 13.00 -26.51 13.32
N GLY A 744 13.64 -25.37 13.13
CA GLY A 744 13.24 -24.41 12.11
C GLY A 744 14.42 -23.65 11.53
N MET A 745 14.16 -22.95 10.44
CA MET A 745 15.06 -21.98 9.86
C MET A 745 14.31 -20.70 9.53
N GLY A 746 14.89 -19.57 9.90
CA GLY A 746 14.24 -18.28 9.73
C GLY A 746 15.19 -17.19 9.27
N ALA A 747 14.59 -16.12 8.80
CA ALA A 747 15.28 -14.89 8.45
C ALA A 747 14.50 -13.68 8.96
N SER A 748 15.23 -12.62 9.31
CA SER A 748 14.69 -11.34 9.75
C SER A 748 15.24 -10.19 8.92
N LEU A 749 14.41 -9.15 8.79
CA LEU A 749 14.84 -7.81 8.41
C LEU A 749 14.65 -6.90 9.62
N GLU A 750 15.72 -6.23 10.02
CA GLU A 750 15.82 -5.41 11.22
C GLU A 750 16.10 -3.95 10.85
N LEU A 751 15.26 -3.04 11.33
CA LEU A 751 15.49 -1.60 11.31
C LEU A 751 15.98 -1.19 12.69
N TYR A 752 17.28 -0.93 12.83
CA TYR A 752 17.92 -0.78 14.12
C TYR A 752 18.69 0.54 14.25
N THR A 753 18.69 1.08 15.47
CA THR A 753 19.56 2.17 15.88
C THR A 753 20.66 1.63 16.81
N PRO A 754 21.95 1.78 16.46
CA PRO A 754 23.06 1.44 17.35
C PRO A 754 22.80 2.08 18.72
N SER A 755 22.90 1.32 19.82
CA SER A 755 22.70 1.75 21.23
C SER A 755 21.28 2.03 21.77
N SER A 756 20.20 1.88 20.99
CA SER A 756 18.83 2.13 21.50
C SER A 756 17.77 1.08 21.19
N GLY A 757 17.99 0.21 20.20
CA GLY A 757 17.03 -0.82 19.78
C GLY A 757 16.45 -0.60 18.38
N GLY A 758 15.53 -1.47 17.98
CA GLY A 758 15.00 -1.54 16.61
C GLY A 758 13.73 -2.37 16.48
N ALA A 759 13.03 -2.23 15.36
CA ALA A 759 11.92 -3.08 15.01
C ALA A 759 12.38 -4.16 14.02
N PHE A 760 11.84 -5.36 14.15
CA PHE A 760 12.14 -6.46 13.25
C PHE A 760 10.89 -7.15 12.75
N VAL A 761 10.98 -7.64 11.52
CA VAL A 761 10.03 -8.56 10.93
C VAL A 761 10.77 -9.84 10.57
N SER A 762 10.18 -10.99 10.86
CA SER A 762 10.79 -12.27 10.49
C SER A 762 9.80 -13.29 9.99
N ALA A 763 10.33 -14.21 9.20
CA ALA A 763 9.64 -15.40 8.74
C ALA A 763 10.50 -16.62 9.05
N THR A 764 9.88 -17.64 9.63
CA THR A 764 10.54 -18.89 9.99
C THR A 764 9.71 -20.08 9.51
N ALA A 765 10.37 -21.02 8.84
CA ALA A 765 9.80 -22.32 8.56
C ALA A 765 10.13 -23.26 9.73
N LEU A 766 9.11 -23.71 10.44
CA LEU A 766 9.18 -24.63 11.57
C LEU A 766 8.79 -26.03 11.11
N CYS A 767 9.48 -27.04 11.60
CA CYS A 767 9.26 -28.44 11.28
C CYS A 767 9.22 -29.28 12.57
N THR A 768 8.16 -30.04 12.71
CA THR A 768 8.03 -31.10 13.72
C THR A 768 7.95 -32.45 13.00
N LYS A 769 7.94 -33.57 13.73
CA LYS A 769 7.78 -34.90 13.12
C LYS A 769 6.48 -35.08 12.31
N GLU A 770 5.48 -34.25 12.55
CA GLU A 770 4.12 -34.44 12.03
C GLU A 770 3.72 -33.35 11.03
N LYS A 771 4.26 -32.14 11.16
CA LYS A 771 3.80 -30.98 10.39
C LYS A 771 4.90 -29.93 10.19
N ILE A 772 4.74 -29.19 9.08
CA ILE A 772 5.50 -27.99 8.76
C ILE A 772 4.59 -26.79 9.02
N LEU A 773 5.12 -25.78 9.69
CA LEU A 773 4.41 -24.56 10.09
C LEU A 773 5.20 -23.34 9.63
N GLY A 774 4.51 -22.31 9.15
CA GLY A 774 5.09 -21.00 8.90
C GLY A 774 4.87 -20.09 10.11
N LYS A 775 5.93 -19.50 10.64
CA LYS A 775 5.89 -18.50 11.71
C LYS A 775 6.27 -17.13 11.17
N PHE A 776 5.37 -16.18 11.31
CA PHE A 776 5.62 -14.77 10.99
C PHE A 776 5.64 -13.97 12.28
N THR A 777 6.73 -13.25 12.53
CA THR A 777 6.93 -12.53 13.79
C THR A 777 7.15 -11.05 13.53
N LEU A 778 6.49 -10.22 14.31
CA LEU A 778 6.75 -8.79 14.43
C LEU A 778 7.25 -8.53 15.84
N GLY A 779 8.37 -7.83 15.99
CA GLY A 779 8.93 -7.59 17.31
C GLY A 779 9.78 -6.34 17.40
N TYR A 780 10.14 -6.01 18.65
CA TYR A 780 10.99 -4.88 18.99
C TYR A 780 12.18 -5.38 19.82
N GLU A 781 13.39 -5.10 19.36
CA GLU A 781 14.66 -5.53 19.95
C GLU A 781 15.32 -4.35 20.68
N LEU A 782 15.83 -4.56 21.89
CA LEU A 782 16.71 -3.61 22.56
C LEU A 782 18.17 -4.05 22.36
N CYS A 783 19.03 -3.12 21.96
CA CYS A 783 20.47 -3.34 21.86
C CYS A 783 21.17 -2.77 23.10
N PHE A 784 22.05 -3.55 23.72
CA PHE A 784 22.76 -3.21 24.94
C PHE A 784 24.26 -3.02 24.72
#